data_AF-A0A916MHN4-F1
#
_entry.id   AF-A0A916MHN4-F1
#
_cell.length_a   1.000
_cell.length_b   1.000
_cell.length_c   1.000
_cell.angle_alpha   90.00
_cell.angle_beta   90.00
_cell.angle_gamma   90.00
#
_symmetry.space_group_name_H-M   'P 1'
#
loop_
_entity.id
_entity.type
_entity.pdbx_description
1 polymer ?
#
loop_
_entity_poly.entity_id
_entity_poly.type
_entity_poly.pdbx_seq_one_letter_code
_entity_poly.pdbx_strand_id
1 'polypeptide(L)'
;SVLSSSGEVLAFSSRGPMHELPAAPPQGQFADDDQRIDGAAEIVVAGQTLGRVQVGVPVGVSRALRERFLVSSTGIVLGAVLLTAFFLYLVTHFLTRGLGKLAAAARMIEHGKYRLQVSVRSRDEVGELTRAFNFMARALREHFTALTASEQRFRALTRIAADWYWEQDKDLRFSYVSEEVGEIAGLPAAAQLGKTRWELPDTRFDAQTLEAHRRALEARQPFADLEYARQDPTGTWRHFSISGEPVFDEHGEFAGYRGVGREITARKLVEQRIEESERRVRSTFEQAAVGMAHLALDGSIVSVNQRLCRTLGFDAARMEGKHFDQLLYPEDISRDRQALDDLRAGKLAVFAGERRCLKSDATTIWCQLTVSLQRGGDGAPEAFIVVIEDVSSRRQAEAALRANEERQRMLMELLPDAVIIHRNRRIVMVNRAALTLFGAIRSEELVGRDIVHCVHPDYQERVARRIDYLESHLATGLRLPSAEQVYITLQGAAIDVEATAAIVDFADGSAILTVARDISERKEAERALEAREQLLSAMAQTVPAVLMQFDRELRVEFANAAALDALGLREEQVLGHSLADFLPVARYRNMEAEFERALRGETLEREGPSWLAPERQVHETLRPRQDSGREVMGLYLFSYDITARLQAERALQASEERLRAVTDSIPASIIEFDADVIVRYLNRRAAEALGVTQEAAMGKSLRDLMPLNIAVLLEQRYRRALAGETFVYEGPSNLFPERHVQVTYVPRRGLAGEICGFYTFGYDVTERLVAERALRASEERMRTVADMVPGGITYVDRDRRMRFVNRIFLEWSGLRAEEVIGRSLEEVFGPERYARIEPLLAMVYEGRELNLESTSLLRPDRVLQSTYLPQFDTDGQVLGYYYFGYDITPQKTAEAEVRRLNADLERRVASRTSELEASNRELEAFAYSVAHDLRTPLRAIDGFSQAVMLQSKTPIDDHMRQSLERVRAASQRMGQMIDDLLRLARVTRGEMRRQDVDLSQLAQEILFTLQQAEPRRQVELNIAPQVLGNGDPILLHAVFENLLGNAWKFTRRKAKAKIEFRVADTPTGPAFCVRDNGAGFDMAYASKLFGPFQRLHGPEEYAGNGIGLATVHRIIARHGGRIWAEAAVNRGASFFFTLGPNA
;
A
#
# COMPACT_ATOMS: atom_id res chain seq x y z
N SER A 1 -38.05 -22.01 -89.54
CA SER A 1 -38.56 -20.68 -89.92
C SER A 1 -37.42 -19.96 -90.63
N VAL A 2 -37.46 -19.66 -91.93
CA VAL A 2 -38.33 -18.67 -92.61
C VAL A 2 -37.97 -17.27 -92.07
N LEU A 3 -37.23 -16.37 -92.74
CA LEU A 3 -36.65 -16.21 -94.12
C LEU A 3 -35.44 -15.22 -94.04
N SER A 4 -34.57 -14.90 -95.03
CA SER A 4 -34.00 -15.51 -96.27
C SER A 4 -33.08 -14.46 -96.96
N SER A 5 -32.03 -14.72 -97.76
CA SER A 5 -31.15 -15.90 -98.01
C SER A 5 -30.03 -15.52 -99.02
N SER A 6 -29.06 -16.45 -99.23
CA SER A 6 -28.38 -16.78 -100.52
C SER A 6 -27.42 -15.81 -101.26
N GLY A 7 -26.31 -16.37 -101.77
CA GLY A 7 -25.32 -15.76 -102.70
C GLY A 7 -23.89 -15.76 -102.14
N GLU A 8 -23.10 -16.85 -102.23
CA GLU A 8 -22.26 -17.27 -103.39
C GLU A 8 -21.23 -16.19 -103.79
N VAL A 9 -19.90 -16.30 -103.55
CA VAL A 9 -18.89 -17.37 -103.76
C VAL A 9 -18.49 -17.57 -105.22
N LEU A 10 -17.27 -17.14 -105.60
CA LEU A 10 -16.26 -17.92 -106.33
C LEU A 10 -14.96 -17.11 -106.57
N ALA A 11 -13.85 -17.80 -106.87
CA ALA A 11 -12.55 -17.22 -107.21
C ALA A 11 -11.87 -18.01 -108.34
N PHE A 12 -11.08 -17.35 -109.21
CA PHE A 12 -10.14 -17.95 -110.17
C PHE A 12 -9.19 -16.87 -110.75
N SER A 13 -8.23 -17.22 -111.63
CA SER A 13 -6.84 -17.57 -111.29
C SER A 13 -5.91 -17.42 -112.51
N SER A 14 -4.63 -17.80 -112.37
CA SER A 14 -3.70 -18.25 -113.43
C SER A 14 -2.87 -17.25 -114.27
N ARG A 15 -1.54 -17.29 -114.02
CA ARG A 15 -0.40 -17.48 -114.94
C ARG A 15 -0.49 -17.02 -116.42
N GLY A 16 0.47 -16.19 -116.84
CA GLY A 16 0.93 -16.00 -118.23
C GLY A 16 2.37 -15.40 -118.27
N PRO A 17 3.26 -15.77 -119.21
CA PRO A 17 4.72 -15.49 -119.11
C PRO A 17 5.25 -14.29 -119.93
N MET A 18 6.56 -14.03 -119.80
CA MET A 18 7.33 -12.92 -120.40
C MET A 18 7.64 -13.06 -121.90
N HIS A 19 7.91 -11.91 -122.55
CA HIS A 19 9.03 -11.55 -123.45
C HIS A 19 8.59 -10.35 -124.34
N GLU A 20 9.41 -9.44 -124.86
CA GLU A 20 10.68 -8.78 -124.47
C GLU A 20 10.94 -7.63 -125.49
N LEU A 21 12.05 -6.87 -125.36
CA LEU A 21 12.54 -5.83 -126.31
C LEU A 21 11.74 -4.50 -126.39
N PRO A 22 12.36 -3.38 -126.86
CA PRO A 22 13.77 -2.99 -126.82
C PRO A 22 14.01 -1.61 -126.12
N ALA A 23 15.27 -1.19 -126.01
CA ALA A 23 15.66 0.11 -125.43
C ALA A 23 15.40 1.32 -126.37
N ALA A 24 15.20 2.51 -125.79
CA ALA A 24 14.81 3.73 -126.51
C ALA A 24 16.00 4.70 -126.82
N PRO A 25 15.88 5.57 -127.84
CA PRO A 25 16.87 6.62 -128.15
C PRO A 25 16.88 7.79 -127.13
N PRO A 26 17.92 8.66 -127.15
CA PRO A 26 18.13 9.71 -126.15
C PRO A 26 17.27 10.98 -126.35
N GLN A 27 17.37 11.88 -125.37
CA GLN A 27 16.56 13.09 -125.20
C GLN A 27 16.78 14.17 -126.28
N GLY A 28 15.71 14.86 -126.65
CA GLY A 28 15.68 16.06 -127.50
C GLY A 28 14.76 17.14 -126.90
N GLN A 29 15.00 18.41 -127.24
CA GLN A 29 14.49 19.59 -126.52
C GLN A 29 13.01 19.94 -126.77
N PHE A 30 12.47 20.83 -125.92
CA PHE A 30 11.10 21.37 -125.99
C PHE A 30 10.93 22.46 -127.07
N ALA A 31 9.87 22.35 -127.87
CA ALA A 31 9.01 23.40 -128.43
C ALA A 31 7.73 22.69 -128.92
N ASP A 32 6.58 22.86 -128.28
CA ASP A 32 5.53 23.90 -128.49
C ASP A 32 4.70 23.73 -129.79
N ASP A 33 3.38 23.80 -129.60
CA ASP A 33 2.25 23.66 -130.56
C ASP A 33 1.98 22.29 -131.28
N ASP A 34 0.76 22.18 -131.84
CA ASP A 34 -0.05 20.96 -132.06
C ASP A 34 0.60 19.79 -132.83
N GLN A 35 0.66 18.57 -132.28
CA GLN A 35 -0.44 17.57 -132.09
C GLN A 35 -0.87 16.68 -133.29
N ARG A 36 0.06 16.21 -134.12
CA ARG A 36 -0.10 14.88 -134.76
C ARG A 36 1.21 14.20 -135.13
N ILE A 37 1.19 12.87 -135.20
CA ILE A 37 2.24 12.05 -135.84
C ILE A 37 1.52 11.10 -136.80
N ASP A 38 1.90 11.15 -138.08
CA ASP A 38 1.33 10.30 -139.13
C ASP A 38 2.33 9.19 -139.51
N GLY A 39 1.89 7.93 -139.41
CA GLY A 39 2.61 6.78 -139.95
C GLY A 39 1.95 6.26 -141.22
N ALA A 40 2.72 5.91 -142.24
CA ALA A 40 2.22 5.33 -143.49
C ALA A 40 2.86 3.96 -143.74
N ALA A 41 2.05 2.94 -144.02
CA ALA A 41 2.49 1.61 -144.42
C ALA A 41 1.71 1.14 -145.66
N GLU A 42 2.38 0.40 -146.54
CA GLU A 42 1.76 -0.19 -147.73
C GLU A 42 1.37 -1.64 -147.47
N ILE A 43 0.10 -1.97 -147.73
CA ILE A 43 -0.44 -3.31 -147.59
C ILE A 43 -0.20 -4.07 -148.88
N VAL A 44 0.66 -5.08 -148.81
CA VAL A 44 0.93 -6.04 -149.89
C VAL A 44 0.34 -7.39 -149.49
N VAL A 45 -0.50 -7.97 -150.36
CA VAL A 45 -1.01 -9.35 -150.19
C VAL A 45 -0.87 -10.07 -151.52
N ALA A 46 -0.46 -11.34 -151.49
CA ALA A 46 -0.23 -12.17 -152.68
C ALA A 46 0.70 -11.53 -153.76
N GLY A 47 1.61 -10.63 -153.35
CA GLY A 47 2.58 -9.99 -154.24
C GLY A 47 2.09 -8.74 -154.99
N GLN A 48 0.86 -8.27 -154.74
CA GLN A 48 0.39 -6.96 -155.22
C GLN A 48 0.12 -5.99 -154.06
N THR A 49 0.53 -4.74 -154.25
CA THR A 49 0.24 -3.64 -153.32
C THR A 49 -1.22 -3.23 -153.48
N LEU A 50 -2.05 -3.51 -152.47
CA LEU A 50 -3.50 -3.27 -152.49
C LEU A 50 -3.89 -1.89 -151.97
N GLY A 51 -2.97 -1.18 -151.30
CA GLY A 51 -3.18 0.21 -150.89
C GLY A 51 -2.15 0.70 -149.86
N ARG A 52 -2.08 2.02 -149.69
CA ARG A 52 -1.28 2.67 -148.65
C ARG A 52 -2.20 3.11 -147.51
N VAL A 53 -1.98 2.58 -146.32
CA VAL A 53 -2.72 2.95 -145.11
C VAL A 53 -1.92 3.99 -144.33
N GLN A 54 -2.51 5.19 -144.19
CA GLN A 54 -2.01 6.23 -143.30
C GLN A 54 -2.78 6.15 -141.98
N VAL A 55 -2.06 6.07 -140.86
CA VAL A 55 -2.62 6.08 -139.50
C VAL A 55 -2.09 7.30 -138.76
N GLY A 56 -2.91 8.36 -138.73
CA GLY A 56 -2.66 9.57 -137.95
C GLY A 56 -3.47 9.58 -136.66
N VAL A 57 -2.87 9.20 -135.53
CA VAL A 57 -3.57 9.12 -134.23
C VAL A 57 -3.62 10.50 -133.55
N PRO A 58 -4.80 10.99 -133.11
CA PRO A 58 -4.88 12.22 -132.31
C PRO A 58 -4.24 12.03 -130.93
N VAL A 59 -3.30 12.91 -130.57
CA VAL A 59 -2.47 12.80 -129.36
C VAL A 59 -3.30 12.84 -128.06
N GLY A 60 -4.44 13.53 -128.06
CA GLY A 60 -5.30 13.71 -126.87
C GLY A 60 -5.77 12.42 -126.19
N VAL A 61 -6.00 11.33 -126.93
CA VAL A 61 -6.47 10.05 -126.34
C VAL A 61 -5.37 9.37 -125.52
N SER A 62 -4.11 9.51 -125.92
CA SER A 62 -2.96 8.98 -125.19
C SER A 62 -2.79 9.67 -123.83
N ARG A 63 -2.94 11.00 -123.81
CA ARG A 63 -2.74 11.83 -122.61
C ARG A 63 -3.71 11.45 -121.49
N ALA A 64 -5.01 11.40 -121.78
CA ALA A 64 -6.05 11.13 -120.79
C ALA A 64 -5.95 9.73 -120.15
N LEU A 65 -5.55 8.70 -120.91
CA LEU A 65 -5.32 7.36 -120.35
C LEU A 65 -4.05 7.29 -119.51
N ARG A 66 -2.96 7.91 -119.98
CA ARG A 66 -1.67 7.93 -119.26
C ARG A 66 -1.77 8.72 -117.96
N GLU A 67 -2.46 9.86 -117.96
CA GLU A 67 -2.74 10.65 -116.75
C GLU A 67 -3.59 9.87 -115.74
N ARG A 68 -4.69 9.22 -116.17
CA ARG A 68 -5.51 8.42 -115.25
C ARG A 68 -4.77 7.23 -114.65
N PHE A 69 -3.86 6.58 -115.39
CA PHE A 69 -3.03 5.50 -114.86
C PHE A 69 -1.91 6.01 -113.93
N LEU A 70 -1.23 7.12 -114.26
CA LEU A 70 -0.26 7.72 -113.36
C LEU A 70 -0.93 8.21 -112.06
N VAL A 71 -2.01 9.00 -112.15
CA VAL A 71 -2.70 9.54 -110.97
C VAL A 71 -3.23 8.43 -110.07
N SER A 72 -3.80 7.35 -110.63
CA SER A 72 -4.24 6.19 -109.83
C SER A 72 -3.08 5.47 -109.14
N SER A 73 -1.98 5.22 -109.86
CA SER A 73 -0.82 4.51 -109.29
C SER A 73 -0.02 5.35 -108.30
N THR A 74 0.23 6.63 -108.58
CA THR A 74 0.84 7.55 -107.60
C THR A 74 -0.09 7.82 -106.44
N GLY A 75 -1.42 7.87 -106.64
CA GLY A 75 -2.39 8.01 -105.56
C GLY A 75 -2.36 6.84 -104.58
N ILE A 76 -2.27 5.60 -105.08
CA ILE A 76 -2.13 4.40 -104.24
C ILE A 76 -0.77 4.37 -103.54
N VAL A 77 0.33 4.67 -104.23
CA VAL A 77 1.69 4.65 -103.63
C VAL A 77 1.85 5.78 -102.60
N LEU A 78 1.42 7.01 -102.91
CA LEU A 78 1.48 8.14 -101.99
C LEU A 78 0.53 7.95 -100.81
N GLY A 79 -0.68 7.39 -101.06
CA GLY A 79 -1.61 7.01 -100.01
C GLY A 79 -1.00 5.99 -99.06
N ALA A 80 -0.38 4.92 -99.57
CA ALA A 80 0.33 3.94 -98.76
C ALA A 80 1.48 4.57 -97.95
N VAL A 81 2.35 5.38 -98.58
CA VAL A 81 3.48 6.04 -97.92
C VAL A 81 3.02 7.01 -96.82
N LEU A 82 1.99 7.82 -97.08
CA LEU A 82 1.45 8.76 -96.09
C LEU A 82 0.73 8.04 -94.94
N LEU A 83 -0.02 6.97 -95.22
CA LEU A 83 -0.66 6.17 -94.18
C LEU A 83 0.39 5.48 -93.29
N THR A 84 1.44 4.92 -93.90
CA THR A 84 2.59 4.36 -93.17
C THR A 84 3.28 5.41 -92.30
N ALA A 85 3.56 6.60 -92.85
CA ALA A 85 4.23 7.69 -92.11
C ALA A 85 3.39 8.24 -90.94
N PHE A 86 2.08 8.42 -91.14
CA PHE A 86 1.17 8.88 -90.09
C PHE A 86 1.00 7.85 -88.97
N PHE A 87 0.91 6.56 -89.33
CA PHE A 87 0.86 5.46 -88.37
C PHE A 87 2.18 5.37 -87.57
N LEU A 88 3.33 5.52 -88.24
CA LEU A 88 4.64 5.59 -87.58
C LEU A 88 4.72 6.73 -86.57
N TYR A 89 4.21 7.91 -86.91
CA TYR A 89 4.20 9.08 -86.03
C TYR A 89 3.33 8.87 -84.78
N LEU A 90 2.11 8.33 -84.93
CA LEU A 90 1.21 8.04 -83.80
C LEU A 90 1.82 7.03 -82.81
N VAL A 91 2.37 5.93 -83.34
CA VAL A 91 3.10 4.92 -82.53
C VAL A 91 4.32 5.54 -81.83
N THR A 92 5.01 6.48 -82.49
CA THR A 92 6.18 7.19 -81.92
C THR A 92 5.81 8.21 -80.84
N HIS A 93 4.62 8.83 -80.90
CA HIS A 93 4.26 9.90 -79.95
C HIS A 93 3.65 9.38 -78.65
N PHE A 94 2.70 8.43 -78.70
CA PHE A 94 1.97 7.96 -77.53
C PHE A 94 2.71 6.83 -76.79
N LEU A 95 2.97 5.70 -77.46
CA LEU A 95 3.59 4.52 -76.84
C LEU A 95 5.01 4.78 -76.36
N THR A 96 5.88 5.34 -77.22
CA THR A 96 7.32 5.41 -76.93
C THR A 96 7.69 6.46 -75.88
N ARG A 97 6.85 7.48 -75.63
CA ARG A 97 7.04 8.45 -74.53
C ARG A 97 6.64 7.90 -73.16
N GLY A 98 5.61 7.04 -73.09
CA GLY A 98 5.26 6.31 -71.86
C GLY A 98 6.32 5.26 -71.53
N LEU A 99 6.59 4.36 -72.49
CA LEU A 99 7.59 3.30 -72.37
C LEU A 99 9.01 3.85 -72.15
N GLY A 100 9.36 5.00 -72.75
CA GLY A 100 10.66 5.64 -72.53
C GLY A 100 10.90 6.07 -71.07
N LYS A 101 9.86 6.45 -70.32
CA LYS A 101 9.97 6.77 -68.89
C LYS A 101 10.15 5.51 -68.04
N LEU A 102 9.40 4.44 -68.35
CA LEU A 102 9.57 3.13 -67.69
C LEU A 102 10.97 2.56 -67.96
N ALA A 103 11.47 2.64 -69.20
CA ALA A 103 12.82 2.20 -69.56
C ALA A 103 13.94 3.02 -68.91
N ALA A 104 13.71 4.30 -68.61
CA ALA A 104 14.63 5.13 -67.82
C ALA A 104 14.58 4.78 -66.33
N ALA A 105 13.40 4.48 -65.78
CA ALA A 105 13.25 4.03 -64.40
C ALA A 105 13.91 2.66 -64.16
N ALA A 106 13.76 1.70 -65.09
CA ALA A 106 14.37 0.38 -65.01
C ALA A 106 15.91 0.43 -64.89
N ARG A 107 16.59 1.26 -65.70
CA ARG A 107 18.05 1.45 -65.62
C ARG A 107 18.49 2.15 -64.33
N MET A 108 17.61 2.89 -63.66
CA MET A 108 17.92 3.48 -62.34
C MET A 108 17.71 2.48 -61.18
N ILE A 109 16.83 1.49 -61.34
CA ILE A 109 16.70 0.35 -60.42
C ILE A 109 17.96 -0.54 -60.49
N GLU A 110 18.48 -0.80 -61.69
CA GLU A 110 19.76 -1.48 -61.93
C GLU A 110 20.93 -0.80 -61.20
N HIS A 111 20.92 0.53 -61.09
CA HIS A 111 21.91 1.34 -60.37
C HIS A 111 21.51 1.63 -58.90
N GLY A 112 20.72 0.76 -58.26
CA GLY A 112 20.45 0.77 -56.82
C GLY A 112 19.39 1.76 -56.32
N LYS A 113 18.66 2.47 -57.18
CA LYS A 113 17.73 3.56 -56.77
C LYS A 113 16.27 3.11 -56.64
N TYR A 114 16.04 2.09 -55.82
CA TYR A 114 14.73 1.42 -55.60
C TYR A 114 13.60 2.27 -54.96
N ARG A 115 13.77 3.59 -54.77
CA ARG A 115 12.73 4.49 -54.21
C ARG A 115 11.91 5.23 -55.26
N LEU A 116 12.25 5.10 -56.56
CA LEU A 116 11.61 5.87 -57.63
C LEU A 116 10.25 5.26 -58.03
N GLN A 117 9.13 5.87 -57.61
CA GLN A 117 7.81 5.57 -58.17
C GLN A 117 7.54 6.41 -59.42
N VAL A 118 7.07 5.77 -60.49
CA VAL A 118 6.62 6.46 -61.70
C VAL A 118 5.15 6.88 -61.49
N SER A 119 4.84 8.17 -61.69
CA SER A 119 3.51 8.70 -61.37
C SER A 119 2.44 8.25 -62.37
N VAL A 120 1.49 7.43 -61.90
CA VAL A 120 0.25 7.09 -62.61
C VAL A 120 -0.63 8.33 -62.70
N ARG A 121 -1.24 8.63 -63.86
CA ARG A 121 -1.99 9.88 -64.09
C ARG A 121 -3.33 9.77 -64.82
N SER A 122 -3.72 8.61 -65.31
CA SER A 122 -4.81 8.47 -66.28
C SER A 122 -5.38 7.06 -66.28
N ARG A 123 -6.72 6.93 -66.36
CA ARG A 123 -7.50 5.83 -66.96
C ARG A 123 -6.85 4.84 -67.96
N ASP A 124 -5.64 4.28 -67.89
CA ASP A 124 -5.06 3.50 -69.02
C ASP A 124 -4.13 2.28 -68.70
N GLU A 125 -3.80 1.49 -69.75
CA GLU A 125 -2.90 0.31 -69.76
C GLU A 125 -1.53 0.71 -69.24
N VAL A 126 -1.04 1.86 -69.71
CA VAL A 126 0.30 2.34 -69.41
C VAL A 126 0.38 2.73 -67.93
N GLY A 127 -0.69 3.27 -67.37
CA GLY A 127 -0.90 3.49 -65.95
C GLY A 127 -1.06 2.20 -65.15
N GLU A 128 -1.64 1.13 -65.71
CA GLU A 128 -1.66 -0.21 -65.11
C GLU A 128 -0.28 -0.87 -65.10
N LEU A 129 0.41 -0.91 -66.23
CA LEU A 129 1.83 -1.24 -66.39
C LEU A 129 2.70 -0.50 -65.38
N THR A 130 2.33 0.74 -65.06
CA THR A 130 3.02 1.55 -64.06
C THR A 130 2.69 1.11 -62.62
N ARG A 131 1.52 0.53 -62.31
CA ARG A 131 1.25 -0.17 -61.02
C ARG A 131 2.13 -1.39 -60.92
N ALA A 132 2.07 -2.22 -61.97
CA ALA A 132 2.77 -3.47 -62.12
C ALA A 132 4.27 -3.27 -61.85
N PHE A 133 4.86 -2.32 -62.57
CA PHE A 133 6.25 -1.92 -62.36
C PHE A 133 6.51 -1.33 -60.96
N ASN A 134 5.64 -0.47 -60.44
CA ASN A 134 5.77 0.09 -59.09
C ASN A 134 5.62 -0.98 -57.97
N PHE A 135 4.82 -2.03 -58.17
CA PHE A 135 4.65 -3.16 -57.24
C PHE A 135 5.87 -4.08 -57.30
N MET A 136 6.33 -4.43 -58.51
CA MET A 136 7.57 -5.17 -58.71
C MET A 136 8.77 -4.46 -58.07
N ALA A 137 8.91 -3.14 -58.28
CA ALA A 137 9.94 -2.32 -57.66
C ALA A 137 9.77 -2.21 -56.13
N ARG A 138 8.53 -2.21 -55.63
CA ARG A 138 8.19 -2.22 -54.21
C ARG A 138 8.60 -3.54 -53.54
N ALA A 139 8.30 -4.69 -54.13
CA ALA A 139 8.72 -5.99 -53.62
C ALA A 139 10.25 -6.11 -53.56
N LEU A 140 10.95 -5.75 -54.65
CA LEU A 140 12.42 -5.70 -54.67
C LEU A 140 12.99 -4.79 -53.57
N ARG A 141 12.41 -3.60 -53.41
CA ARG A 141 12.74 -2.68 -52.32
C ARG A 141 12.48 -3.31 -50.95
N GLU A 142 11.34 -3.97 -50.74
CA GLU A 142 10.92 -4.51 -49.44
C GLU A 142 11.87 -5.64 -48.99
N HIS A 143 12.31 -6.54 -49.88
CA HIS A 143 13.30 -7.56 -49.52
C HIS A 143 14.73 -7.02 -49.34
N PHE A 144 15.21 -6.10 -50.19
CA PHE A 144 16.52 -5.45 -49.95
C PHE A 144 16.50 -4.57 -48.68
N THR A 145 15.35 -3.97 -48.37
CA THR A 145 15.12 -3.27 -47.09
C THR A 145 15.12 -4.27 -45.94
N ALA A 146 14.51 -5.45 -46.08
CA ALA A 146 14.53 -6.48 -45.04
C ALA A 146 15.95 -7.00 -44.75
N LEU A 147 16.77 -7.25 -45.77
CA LEU A 147 18.16 -7.69 -45.59
C LEU A 147 19.03 -6.59 -44.95
N THR A 148 18.96 -5.36 -45.48
CA THR A 148 19.70 -4.20 -44.92
C THR A 148 19.23 -3.88 -43.51
N ALA A 149 17.93 -3.98 -43.24
CA ALA A 149 17.38 -3.88 -41.90
C ALA A 149 17.95 -4.97 -41.02
N SER A 150 17.98 -6.25 -41.45
CA SER A 150 18.46 -7.37 -40.65
C SER A 150 19.90 -7.18 -40.15
N GLU A 151 20.80 -6.67 -40.98
CA GLU A 151 22.15 -6.32 -40.56
C GLU A 151 22.19 -5.13 -39.58
N GLN A 152 21.31 -4.14 -39.77
CA GLN A 152 21.13 -3.06 -38.80
C GLN A 152 20.47 -3.54 -37.49
N ARG A 153 19.58 -4.55 -37.51
CA ARG A 153 19.03 -5.21 -36.32
C ARG A 153 20.18 -5.80 -35.51
N PHE A 154 21.07 -6.56 -36.15
CA PHE A 154 22.24 -7.17 -35.50
C PHE A 154 23.14 -6.13 -34.82
N ARG A 155 23.52 -5.06 -35.53
CA ARG A 155 24.39 -3.99 -35.01
C ARG A 155 23.70 -3.13 -33.93
N ALA A 156 22.37 -2.97 -33.99
CA ALA A 156 21.61 -2.26 -32.97
C ALA A 156 21.43 -3.08 -31.68
N LEU A 157 21.11 -4.37 -31.82
CA LEU A 157 20.86 -5.27 -30.69
C LEU A 157 22.13 -5.53 -29.87
N THR A 158 23.28 -5.74 -30.53
CA THR A 158 24.57 -5.96 -29.85
C THR A 158 25.04 -4.74 -29.06
N ARG A 159 25.03 -3.54 -29.67
CA ARG A 159 25.47 -2.27 -29.04
C ARG A 159 24.60 -1.79 -27.87
N ILE A 160 23.39 -2.32 -27.70
CA ILE A 160 22.45 -1.87 -26.66
C ILE A 160 22.34 -2.87 -25.50
N ALA A 161 22.67 -4.14 -25.73
CA ALA A 161 22.37 -5.22 -24.78
C ALA A 161 23.55 -5.65 -23.88
N ALA A 162 24.78 -5.21 -24.18
CA ALA A 162 26.00 -5.52 -23.42
C ALA A 162 26.94 -4.31 -23.34
N ASP A 163 27.72 -4.22 -22.28
CA ASP A 163 28.67 -3.11 -22.08
C ASP A 163 29.91 -3.28 -23.00
N TRP A 164 30.29 -4.53 -23.31
CA TRP A 164 31.23 -4.84 -24.40
C TRP A 164 31.08 -6.26 -24.97
N TYR A 165 31.68 -6.47 -26.15
CA TYR A 165 31.77 -7.77 -26.83
C TYR A 165 33.22 -8.22 -26.96
N TRP A 166 33.47 -9.53 -26.90
CA TRP A 166 34.80 -10.12 -26.99
C TRP A 166 34.77 -11.48 -27.70
N GLU A 167 35.88 -11.82 -28.36
CA GLU A 167 36.14 -13.14 -28.97
C GLU A 167 37.52 -13.63 -28.51
N GLN A 168 37.64 -14.95 -28.38
CA GLN A 168 38.87 -15.67 -28.10
C GLN A 168 39.06 -16.76 -29.18
N ASP A 169 40.30 -17.00 -29.58
CA ASP A 169 40.65 -18.12 -30.44
C ASP A 169 40.57 -19.48 -29.71
N LYS A 170 40.84 -20.55 -30.46
CA LYS A 170 40.92 -21.94 -29.97
C LYS A 170 41.91 -22.15 -28.82
N ASP A 171 42.92 -21.28 -28.69
CA ASP A 171 43.97 -21.31 -27.67
C ASP A 171 43.61 -20.39 -26.48
N LEU A 172 42.35 -19.94 -26.42
CA LEU A 172 41.74 -19.09 -25.40
C LEU A 172 42.40 -17.70 -25.28
N ARG A 173 43.00 -17.20 -26.36
CA ARG A 173 43.60 -15.86 -26.42
C ARG A 173 42.65 -14.88 -27.12
N PHE A 174 42.53 -13.66 -26.61
CA PHE A 174 41.58 -12.69 -27.19
C PHE A 174 41.94 -12.33 -28.63
N SER A 175 41.05 -12.67 -29.57
CA SER A 175 41.16 -12.38 -31.00
C SER A 175 40.47 -11.06 -31.36
N TYR A 176 39.39 -10.70 -30.66
CA TYR A 176 38.68 -9.43 -30.81
C TYR A 176 38.15 -8.94 -29.45
N VAL A 177 38.14 -7.62 -29.25
CA VAL A 177 37.52 -6.93 -28.11
C VAL A 177 37.05 -5.57 -28.63
N SER A 178 35.81 -5.14 -28.33
CA SER A 178 35.32 -3.82 -28.79
C SER A 178 36.09 -2.65 -28.14
N GLU A 179 36.27 -1.54 -28.87
CA GLU A 179 37.10 -0.41 -28.42
C GLU A 179 36.60 0.24 -27.12
N GLU A 180 35.29 0.23 -26.89
CA GLU A 180 34.60 0.81 -25.72
C GLU A 180 35.10 0.23 -24.37
N VAL A 181 35.77 -0.93 -24.39
CA VAL A 181 36.40 -1.55 -23.21
C VAL A 181 37.50 -0.69 -22.57
N GLY A 182 38.14 0.19 -23.35
CA GLY A 182 39.27 1.00 -22.87
C GLY A 182 38.93 1.93 -21.69
N GLU A 183 37.72 2.46 -21.64
CA GLU A 183 37.27 3.38 -20.58
C GLU A 183 36.59 2.64 -19.40
N ILE A 184 35.86 1.56 -19.71
CA ILE A 184 35.08 0.78 -18.74
C ILE A 184 35.99 -0.16 -17.92
N ALA A 185 36.82 -0.97 -18.58
CA ALA A 185 37.56 -2.05 -17.94
C ALA A 185 39.00 -1.69 -17.49
N GLY A 186 39.35 -0.40 -17.55
CA GLY A 186 40.66 0.14 -17.15
C GLY A 186 41.86 -0.29 -18.02
N LEU A 187 41.62 -1.07 -19.08
CA LEU A 187 42.65 -1.62 -19.97
C LEU A 187 42.24 -1.45 -21.44
N PRO A 188 43.04 -0.77 -22.29
CA PRO A 188 42.79 -0.68 -23.72
C PRO A 188 42.63 -2.06 -24.37
N ALA A 189 41.76 -2.19 -25.38
CA ALA A 189 41.55 -3.45 -26.11
C ALA A 189 42.88 -4.06 -26.62
N ALA A 190 43.77 -3.22 -27.17
CA ALA A 190 45.10 -3.60 -27.63
C ALA A 190 46.03 -4.19 -26.54
N ALA A 191 45.77 -3.93 -25.25
CA ALA A 191 46.52 -4.52 -24.13
C ALA A 191 46.01 -5.91 -23.73
N GLN A 192 44.86 -6.34 -24.26
CA GLN A 192 44.19 -7.60 -23.95
C GLN A 192 44.28 -8.62 -25.11
N LEU A 193 44.33 -8.15 -26.37
CA LEU A 193 44.50 -9.00 -27.55
C LEU A 193 45.75 -9.91 -27.43
N GLY A 194 45.62 -11.16 -27.89
CA GLY A 194 46.67 -12.18 -27.83
C GLY A 194 46.95 -12.76 -26.43
N LYS A 195 46.27 -12.30 -25.37
CA LYS A 195 46.40 -12.84 -24.01
C LYS A 195 45.22 -13.72 -23.64
N THR A 196 45.46 -14.67 -22.74
CA THR A 196 44.42 -15.40 -22.01
C THR A 196 43.91 -14.57 -20.83
N ARG A 197 42.72 -14.92 -20.32
CA ARG A 197 41.99 -14.11 -19.33
C ARG A 197 42.70 -13.92 -17.99
N TRP A 198 43.64 -14.82 -17.65
CA TRP A 198 44.46 -14.79 -16.43
C TRP A 198 45.91 -14.31 -16.66
N GLU A 199 46.28 -13.95 -17.90
CA GLU A 199 47.52 -13.22 -18.22
C GLU A 199 47.30 -11.69 -18.21
N LEU A 200 46.10 -11.22 -17.78
CA LEU A 200 45.76 -9.81 -17.68
C LEU A 200 46.22 -9.23 -16.31
N PRO A 201 46.85 -8.04 -16.28
CA PRO A 201 47.39 -7.46 -15.05
C PRO A 201 46.29 -7.08 -14.06
N ASP A 202 46.68 -6.95 -12.79
CA ASP A 202 45.90 -6.41 -11.67
C ASP A 202 44.48 -6.97 -11.53
N THR A 203 44.29 -8.20 -12.02
CA THR A 203 43.01 -8.91 -12.10
C THR A 203 42.96 -9.98 -11.02
N ARG A 204 42.00 -9.87 -10.10
CA ARG A 204 41.76 -10.79 -8.98
C ARG A 204 40.52 -11.63 -9.24
N PHE A 205 40.74 -12.93 -9.40
CA PHE A 205 39.69 -13.95 -9.31
C PHE A 205 39.62 -14.48 -7.87
N ASP A 206 38.47 -15.04 -7.50
CA ASP A 206 38.44 -16.02 -6.41
C ASP A 206 39.09 -17.35 -6.86
N ALA A 207 39.74 -18.03 -5.94
CA ALA A 207 40.51 -19.25 -6.23
C ALA A 207 39.62 -20.44 -6.61
N GLN A 208 38.43 -20.56 -6.02
CA GLN A 208 37.47 -21.62 -6.33
C GLN A 208 36.73 -21.31 -7.64
N THR A 209 36.37 -20.04 -7.87
CA THR A 209 35.73 -19.56 -9.10
C THR A 209 36.62 -19.73 -10.35
N LEU A 210 37.92 -19.38 -10.26
CA LEU A 210 38.85 -19.54 -11.39
C LEU A 210 39.01 -21.02 -11.80
N GLU A 211 39.06 -21.91 -10.83
CA GLU A 211 39.25 -23.35 -11.03
C GLU A 211 37.98 -24.07 -11.52
N ALA A 212 36.80 -23.49 -11.26
CA ALA A 212 35.55 -23.91 -11.92
C ALA A 212 35.49 -23.42 -13.38
N HIS A 213 35.90 -22.17 -13.65
CA HIS A 213 35.87 -21.59 -14.99
C HIS A 213 36.77 -22.32 -15.99
N ARG A 214 38.00 -22.67 -15.60
CA ARG A 214 38.93 -23.42 -16.48
C ARG A 214 38.33 -24.75 -16.96
N ARG A 215 37.76 -25.53 -16.04
CA ARG A 215 37.12 -26.81 -16.37
C ARG A 215 35.90 -26.67 -17.30
N ALA A 216 35.17 -25.56 -17.24
CA ALA A 216 34.09 -25.27 -18.20
C ALA A 216 34.62 -24.99 -19.62
N LEU A 217 35.73 -24.25 -19.75
CA LEU A 217 36.40 -23.98 -21.03
C LEU A 217 37.04 -25.25 -21.62
N GLU A 218 37.70 -26.07 -20.80
CA GLU A 218 38.28 -27.36 -21.19
C GLU A 218 37.21 -28.34 -21.68
N ALA A 219 36.04 -28.36 -21.01
CA ALA A 219 34.88 -29.13 -21.43
C ALA A 219 34.14 -28.57 -22.68
N ARG A 220 34.61 -27.45 -23.24
CA ARG A 220 33.99 -26.70 -24.35
C ARG A 220 32.52 -26.33 -24.09
N GLN A 221 32.17 -26.05 -22.83
CA GLN A 221 30.81 -25.69 -22.43
C GLN A 221 30.61 -24.17 -22.49
N PRO A 222 29.40 -23.68 -22.81
CA PRO A 222 29.08 -22.27 -22.59
C PRO A 222 29.12 -21.95 -21.09
N PHE A 223 29.55 -20.75 -20.75
CA PHE A 223 29.60 -20.26 -19.37
C PHE A 223 28.88 -18.92 -19.26
N ALA A 224 28.33 -18.63 -18.08
CA ALA A 224 27.63 -17.38 -17.80
C ALA A 224 28.06 -16.80 -16.45
N ASP A 225 27.93 -15.48 -16.34
CA ASP A 225 27.98 -14.70 -15.09
C ASP A 225 29.24 -14.92 -14.22
N LEU A 226 30.40 -15.09 -14.86
CA LEU A 226 31.67 -15.24 -14.15
C LEU A 226 32.12 -13.89 -13.58
N GLU A 227 31.96 -13.71 -12.27
CA GLU A 227 32.45 -12.52 -11.56
C GLU A 227 33.98 -12.53 -11.36
N TYR A 228 34.61 -11.37 -11.54
CA TYR A 228 36.00 -11.09 -11.15
C TYR A 228 36.21 -9.61 -10.81
N ALA A 229 37.32 -9.28 -10.15
CA ALA A 229 37.70 -7.90 -9.85
C ALA A 229 38.98 -7.50 -10.61
N ARG A 230 39.15 -6.22 -10.91
CA ARG A 230 40.39 -5.64 -11.46
C ARG A 230 40.62 -4.24 -10.91
N GLN A 231 41.87 -3.90 -10.65
CA GLN A 231 42.26 -2.54 -10.27
C GLN A 231 42.44 -1.65 -11.50
N ASP A 232 41.90 -0.44 -11.47
CA ASP A 232 42.06 0.54 -12.56
C ASP A 232 43.33 1.41 -12.39
N PRO A 233 43.73 2.21 -13.40
CA PRO A 233 44.94 3.04 -13.33
C PRO A 233 44.97 4.12 -12.22
N THR A 234 43.86 4.33 -11.49
CA THR A 234 43.80 5.22 -10.32
C THR A 234 44.06 4.48 -8.99
N GLY A 235 44.15 3.14 -9.04
CA GLY A 235 44.22 2.27 -7.87
C GLY A 235 42.85 1.80 -7.36
N THR A 236 41.75 2.10 -8.06
CA THR A 236 40.38 1.75 -7.63
C THR A 236 40.00 0.35 -8.09
N TRP A 237 39.46 -0.49 -7.20
CA TRP A 237 38.94 -1.81 -7.57
C TRP A 237 37.57 -1.71 -8.24
N ARG A 238 37.45 -2.25 -9.46
CA ARG A 238 36.19 -2.44 -10.19
C ARG A 238 35.88 -3.94 -10.29
N HIS A 239 34.60 -4.27 -10.36
CA HIS A 239 34.12 -5.65 -10.47
C HIS A 239 33.38 -5.85 -11.80
N PHE A 240 33.57 -7.00 -12.42
CA PHE A 240 33.07 -7.32 -13.76
C PHE A 240 32.42 -8.70 -13.80
N SER A 241 31.42 -8.87 -14.66
CA SER A 241 30.79 -10.16 -14.99
C SER A 241 30.91 -10.42 -16.48
N ILE A 242 31.07 -11.69 -16.89
CA ILE A 242 31.21 -12.10 -18.29
C ILE A 242 30.51 -13.43 -18.58
N SER A 243 30.03 -13.58 -19.81
CA SER A 243 29.37 -14.79 -20.33
C SER A 243 29.88 -15.08 -21.74
N GLY A 244 29.98 -16.36 -22.14
CA GLY A 244 30.46 -16.73 -23.47
C GLY A 244 30.15 -18.17 -23.89
N GLU A 245 30.09 -18.38 -25.20
CA GLU A 245 29.73 -19.64 -25.87
C GLU A 245 30.86 -20.14 -26.80
N PRO A 246 31.00 -21.46 -26.97
CA PRO A 246 31.96 -22.04 -27.92
C PRO A 246 31.53 -21.79 -29.36
N VAL A 247 32.49 -21.44 -30.22
CA VAL A 247 32.31 -21.25 -31.66
C VAL A 247 32.90 -22.44 -32.41
N PHE A 248 32.19 -22.93 -33.42
CA PHE A 248 32.63 -23.99 -34.32
C PHE A 248 32.65 -23.50 -35.77
N ASP A 249 33.53 -24.08 -36.60
CA ASP A 249 33.67 -23.74 -38.01
C ASP A 249 32.68 -24.52 -38.92
N GLU A 250 32.79 -24.34 -40.24
CA GLU A 250 31.94 -25.02 -41.23
C GLU A 250 32.15 -26.55 -41.29
N HIS A 251 33.21 -27.08 -40.68
CA HIS A 251 33.50 -28.50 -40.55
C HIS A 251 33.11 -29.06 -39.16
N GLY A 252 32.68 -28.21 -38.24
CA GLY A 252 32.37 -28.57 -36.85
C GLY A 252 33.58 -28.63 -35.91
N GLU A 253 34.76 -28.14 -36.33
CA GLU A 253 35.91 -28.02 -35.44
C GLU A 253 35.80 -26.79 -34.53
N PHE A 254 36.35 -26.89 -33.32
CA PHE A 254 36.29 -25.82 -32.32
C PHE A 254 37.22 -24.65 -32.69
N ALA A 255 36.63 -23.51 -33.02
CA ALA A 255 37.32 -22.31 -33.48
C ALA A 255 37.72 -21.35 -32.35
N GLY A 256 37.04 -21.43 -31.19
CA GLY A 256 37.29 -20.56 -30.04
C GLY A 256 36.05 -20.27 -29.21
N TYR A 257 36.02 -19.14 -28.51
CA TYR A 257 34.87 -18.66 -27.73
C TYR A 257 34.47 -17.25 -28.17
N ARG A 258 33.19 -16.90 -28.07
CA ARG A 258 32.72 -15.51 -28.15
C ARG A 258 31.81 -15.19 -26.98
N GLY A 259 31.69 -13.91 -26.64
CA GLY A 259 30.86 -13.52 -25.51
C GLY A 259 30.77 -12.02 -25.28
N VAL A 260 30.15 -11.71 -24.14
CA VAL A 260 29.86 -10.34 -23.69
C VAL A 260 30.41 -10.12 -22.29
N GLY A 261 30.55 -8.85 -21.90
CA GLY A 261 30.94 -8.46 -20.55
C GLY A 261 30.15 -7.28 -20.02
N ARG A 262 30.18 -7.14 -18.69
CA ARG A 262 29.49 -6.10 -17.93
C ARG A 262 30.29 -5.60 -16.74
N GLU A 263 30.18 -4.32 -16.41
CA GLU A 263 30.63 -3.83 -15.10
C GLU A 263 29.55 -4.05 -14.03
N ILE A 264 29.95 -4.55 -12.86
CA ILE A 264 29.10 -4.82 -11.70
C ILE A 264 29.59 -4.15 -10.40
N THR A 265 30.56 -3.23 -10.48
CA THR A 265 31.11 -2.48 -9.33
C THR A 265 30.00 -1.84 -8.47
N ALA A 266 28.99 -1.24 -9.12
CA ALA A 266 27.84 -0.66 -8.42
C ALA A 266 27.02 -1.69 -7.63
N ARG A 267 26.82 -2.91 -8.17
CA ARG A 267 26.15 -4.02 -7.47
C ARG A 267 26.93 -4.41 -6.21
N LYS A 268 28.24 -4.63 -6.33
CA LYS A 268 29.10 -5.04 -5.20
C LYS A 268 29.18 -3.98 -4.09
N LEU A 269 29.18 -2.70 -4.46
CA LEU A 269 29.15 -1.60 -3.49
C LEU A 269 27.80 -1.50 -2.74
N VAL A 270 26.68 -1.88 -3.37
CA VAL A 270 25.38 -2.01 -2.68
C VAL A 270 25.39 -3.22 -1.75
N GLU A 271 25.87 -4.38 -2.20
CA GLU A 271 25.99 -5.61 -1.39
C GLU A 271 26.79 -5.35 -0.09
N GLN A 272 27.95 -4.68 -0.16
CA GLN A 272 28.74 -4.34 1.04
C GLN A 272 28.04 -3.33 1.97
N ARG A 273 27.31 -2.35 1.43
CA ARG A 273 26.55 -1.38 2.25
C ARG A 273 25.41 -2.02 3.02
N ILE A 274 24.80 -3.08 2.48
CA ILE A 274 23.78 -3.86 3.19
C ILE A 274 24.39 -4.51 4.44
N GLU A 275 25.53 -5.20 4.32
CA GLU A 275 26.19 -5.84 5.47
C GLU A 275 26.58 -4.85 6.59
N GLU A 276 27.00 -3.63 6.24
CA GLU A 276 27.29 -2.58 7.22
C GLU A 276 26.02 -1.95 7.82
N SER A 277 24.95 -1.82 7.04
CA SER A 277 23.65 -1.35 7.53
C SER A 277 23.01 -2.35 8.48
N GLU A 278 23.01 -3.65 8.15
CA GLU A 278 22.45 -4.70 8.99
C GLU A 278 23.14 -4.83 10.35
N ARG A 279 24.48 -4.74 10.38
CA ARG A 279 25.25 -4.70 11.64
C ARG A 279 24.83 -3.50 12.51
N ARG A 280 24.56 -2.36 11.89
CA ARG A 280 24.12 -1.10 12.54
C ARG A 280 22.69 -1.20 13.07
N VAL A 281 21.76 -1.76 12.29
CA VAL A 281 20.39 -2.09 12.70
C VAL A 281 20.42 -2.99 13.94
N ARG A 282 21.18 -4.09 13.88
CA ARG A 282 21.21 -5.12 14.94
C ARG A 282 21.71 -4.58 16.28
N SER A 283 22.76 -3.75 16.29
CA SER A 283 23.23 -3.10 17.52
C SER A 283 22.20 -2.12 18.09
N THR A 284 21.53 -1.34 17.22
CA THR A 284 20.52 -0.34 17.64
C THR A 284 19.29 -1.01 18.25
N PHE A 285 18.85 -2.15 17.69
CA PHE A 285 17.71 -2.92 18.18
C PHE A 285 17.97 -3.51 19.58
N GLU A 286 19.11 -4.20 19.77
CA GLU A 286 19.42 -4.89 21.03
C GLU A 286 19.67 -3.95 22.22
N GLN A 287 20.27 -2.78 21.97
CA GLN A 287 20.71 -1.87 23.03
C GLN A 287 19.64 -0.85 23.45
N ALA A 288 18.44 -0.88 22.87
CA ALA A 288 17.41 0.13 23.14
C ALA A 288 16.85 0.09 24.58
N ALA A 289 16.62 1.28 25.15
CA ALA A 289 16.09 1.44 26.52
C ALA A 289 14.60 1.04 26.69
N VAL A 290 13.90 0.79 25.60
CA VAL A 290 12.50 0.34 25.51
C VAL A 290 12.42 -1.08 24.96
N GLY A 291 11.36 -1.82 25.26
CA GLY A 291 11.17 -3.15 24.68
C GLY A 291 10.87 -3.03 23.18
N MET A 292 11.51 -3.84 22.35
CA MET A 292 11.26 -3.89 20.91
C MET A 292 11.02 -5.32 20.43
N ALA A 293 10.03 -5.50 19.55
CA ALA A 293 9.82 -6.71 18.76
C ALA A 293 9.76 -6.36 17.27
N HIS A 294 10.33 -7.24 16.45
CA HIS A 294 10.16 -7.24 14.99
C HIS A 294 9.19 -8.37 14.63
N LEU A 295 8.09 -8.05 13.96
CA LEU A 295 7.05 -9.02 13.61
C LEU A 295 6.94 -9.16 12.10
N ALA A 296 6.72 -10.40 11.63
CA ALA A 296 6.34 -10.68 10.26
C ALA A 296 4.92 -10.19 9.96
N LEU A 297 4.56 -10.14 8.67
CA LEU A 297 3.28 -9.62 8.21
C LEU A 297 2.06 -10.46 8.62
N ASP A 298 2.25 -11.68 9.13
CA ASP A 298 1.20 -12.49 9.75
C ASP A 298 0.93 -12.10 11.21
N GLY A 299 1.88 -11.46 11.89
CA GLY A 299 1.87 -11.17 13.33
C GLY A 299 2.80 -12.08 14.16
N SER A 300 3.56 -12.97 13.53
CA SER A 300 4.57 -13.80 14.20
C SER A 300 5.81 -13.02 14.57
N ILE A 301 6.34 -13.28 15.76
CA ILE A 301 7.57 -12.67 16.29
C ILE A 301 8.78 -13.24 15.53
N VAL A 302 9.49 -12.36 14.82
CA VAL A 302 10.72 -12.69 14.08
C VAL A 302 11.95 -12.49 14.95
N SER A 303 11.98 -11.43 15.76
CA SER A 303 13.00 -11.20 16.79
C SER A 303 12.50 -10.27 17.89
N VAL A 304 13.15 -10.30 19.05
CA VAL A 304 12.85 -9.46 20.22
C VAL A 304 14.15 -8.97 20.86
N ASN A 305 14.21 -7.70 21.24
CA ASN A 305 15.39 -7.18 21.90
C ASN A 305 15.46 -7.63 23.37
N GLN A 306 16.68 -7.67 23.93
CA GLN A 306 16.87 -8.13 25.30
C GLN A 306 16.11 -7.29 26.36
N ARG A 307 15.76 -6.02 26.05
CA ARG A 307 14.95 -5.18 26.94
C ARG A 307 13.50 -5.68 27.05
N LEU A 308 12.88 -6.12 25.95
CA LEU A 308 11.53 -6.68 25.95
C LEU A 308 11.47 -7.98 26.76
N CYS A 309 12.45 -8.86 26.58
CA CYS A 309 12.61 -10.09 27.35
C CYS A 309 12.54 -9.84 28.86
N ARG A 310 13.28 -8.82 29.34
CA ARG A 310 13.26 -8.41 30.76
C ARG A 310 11.92 -7.82 31.21
N THR A 311 11.22 -7.07 30.36
CA THR A 311 9.92 -6.44 30.71
C THR A 311 8.79 -7.46 30.87
N LEU A 312 8.74 -8.47 30.00
CA LEU A 312 7.69 -9.51 30.03
C LEU A 312 8.09 -10.80 30.78
N GLY A 313 9.37 -10.96 31.11
CA GLY A 313 9.89 -12.12 31.85
C GLY A 313 10.06 -13.40 31.02
N PHE A 314 10.15 -13.29 29.69
CA PHE A 314 10.36 -14.41 28.76
C PHE A 314 11.75 -14.35 28.12
N ASP A 315 12.31 -15.52 27.78
CA ASP A 315 13.51 -15.63 26.93
C ASP A 315 13.17 -15.35 25.45
N ALA A 316 14.12 -14.82 24.67
CA ALA A 316 13.92 -14.55 23.24
C ALA A 316 13.48 -15.79 22.45
N ALA A 317 14.21 -16.90 22.60
CA ALA A 317 13.88 -18.21 22.01
C ALA A 317 12.57 -18.86 22.55
N ARG A 318 11.90 -18.23 23.52
CA ARG A 318 10.54 -18.61 23.98
C ARG A 318 9.44 -17.69 23.43
N MET A 319 9.80 -16.61 22.72
CA MET A 319 8.89 -15.67 22.06
C MET A 319 8.99 -15.75 20.53
N GLU A 320 10.20 -15.91 19.99
CA GLU A 320 10.45 -16.09 18.56
C GLU A 320 9.65 -17.27 17.98
N GLY A 321 9.10 -17.08 16.77
CA GLY A 321 8.21 -18.04 16.12
C GLY A 321 6.80 -18.16 16.71
N LYS A 322 6.48 -17.43 17.80
CA LYS A 322 5.10 -17.32 18.30
C LYS A 322 4.40 -16.07 17.77
N HIS A 323 3.09 -16.13 17.69
CA HIS A 323 2.27 -14.97 17.34
C HIS A 323 2.28 -13.94 18.46
N PHE A 324 2.49 -12.65 18.14
CA PHE A 324 2.63 -11.57 19.11
C PHE A 324 1.42 -11.43 20.05
N ASP A 325 0.22 -11.65 19.52
CA ASP A 325 -1.05 -11.85 20.22
C ASP A 325 -0.98 -12.72 21.50
N GLN A 326 -0.07 -13.70 21.59
CA GLN A 326 0.12 -14.53 22.78
C GLN A 326 0.73 -13.75 23.97
N LEU A 327 1.33 -12.59 23.71
CA LEU A 327 1.83 -11.62 24.68
C LEU A 327 0.80 -10.50 24.97
N LEU A 328 -0.36 -10.51 24.32
CA LEU A 328 -1.45 -9.56 24.53
C LEU A 328 -2.63 -10.21 25.26
N TYR A 329 -3.42 -9.40 25.97
CA TYR A 329 -4.66 -9.83 26.56
C TYR A 329 -5.71 -10.09 25.46
N PRO A 330 -6.51 -11.18 25.52
CA PRO A 330 -7.32 -11.63 24.37
C PRO A 330 -8.27 -10.62 23.73
N GLU A 331 -8.80 -9.68 24.52
CA GLU A 331 -9.70 -8.61 24.06
C GLU A 331 -9.01 -7.53 23.21
N ASP A 332 -7.71 -7.31 23.42
CA ASP A 332 -6.96 -6.22 22.80
C ASP A 332 -6.42 -6.63 21.40
N ILE A 333 -6.25 -7.94 21.17
CA ILE A 333 -5.76 -8.56 19.92
C ILE A 333 -6.50 -8.05 18.67
N SER A 334 -7.83 -8.10 18.69
CA SER A 334 -8.65 -7.82 17.50
C SER A 334 -8.54 -6.38 17.01
N ARG A 335 -8.33 -5.44 17.96
CA ARG A 335 -8.10 -4.03 17.67
C ARG A 335 -6.73 -3.80 17.03
N ASP A 336 -5.70 -4.50 17.50
CA ASP A 336 -4.38 -4.40 16.91
C ASP A 336 -4.30 -5.05 15.54
N ARG A 337 -4.96 -6.20 15.31
CA ARG A 337 -5.05 -6.79 13.96
C ARG A 337 -5.60 -5.80 12.91
N GLN A 338 -6.68 -5.09 13.23
CA GLN A 338 -7.22 -4.04 12.34
C GLN A 338 -6.25 -2.87 12.16
N ALA A 339 -5.59 -2.40 13.23
CA ALA A 339 -4.63 -1.30 13.15
C ALA A 339 -3.34 -1.71 12.38
N LEU A 340 -2.95 -2.98 12.44
CA LEU A 340 -1.89 -3.60 11.64
C LEU A 340 -2.32 -3.66 10.15
N ASP A 341 -3.58 -3.95 9.84
CA ASP A 341 -4.11 -3.90 8.47
C ASP A 341 -4.21 -2.48 7.89
N ASP A 342 -4.64 -1.50 8.68
CA ASP A 342 -4.68 -0.10 8.24
C ASP A 342 -3.27 0.53 8.13
N LEU A 343 -2.31 0.03 8.91
CA LEU A 343 -0.88 0.22 8.68
C LEU A 343 -0.43 -0.41 7.35
N ARG A 344 -0.67 -1.72 7.10
CA ARG A 344 -0.32 -2.41 5.84
C ARG A 344 -0.81 -1.60 4.63
N ALA A 345 -2.10 -1.21 4.66
CA ALA A 345 -2.79 -0.42 3.65
C ALA A 345 -2.35 1.06 3.55
N GLY A 346 -1.47 1.55 4.43
CA GLY A 346 -0.90 2.91 4.35
C GLY A 346 -1.82 4.05 4.77
N LYS A 347 -2.93 3.73 5.43
CA LYS A 347 -3.86 4.73 6.01
C LYS A 347 -3.29 5.33 7.30
N LEU A 348 -2.43 4.58 7.98
CA LEU A 348 -1.64 5.00 9.12
C LEU A 348 -0.15 4.83 8.78
N ALA A 349 0.69 5.73 9.33
CA ALA A 349 2.16 5.60 9.25
C ALA A 349 2.72 4.90 10.50
N VAL A 350 2.16 5.24 11.67
CA VAL A 350 2.40 4.64 12.98
C VAL A 350 1.05 4.61 13.71
N PHE A 351 0.77 3.57 14.50
CA PHE A 351 -0.26 3.65 15.53
C PHE A 351 0.36 3.53 16.92
N ALA A 352 -0.20 4.25 17.89
CA ALA A 352 0.24 4.23 19.27
C ALA A 352 -0.99 4.09 20.17
N GLY A 353 -0.94 3.21 21.17
CA GLY A 353 -2.06 3.03 22.08
C GLY A 353 -1.80 2.03 23.19
N GLU A 354 -2.52 2.21 24.28
CA GLU A 354 -2.35 1.41 25.49
C GLU A 354 -3.02 0.04 25.33
N ARG A 355 -2.30 -1.02 25.72
CA ARG A 355 -2.67 -2.43 25.60
C ARG A 355 -2.33 -3.18 26.88
N ARG A 356 -3.04 -4.25 27.15
CA ARG A 356 -2.70 -5.18 28.23
C ARG A 356 -1.74 -6.25 27.69
N CYS A 357 -0.53 -6.30 28.22
CA CYS A 357 0.46 -7.33 27.90
C CYS A 357 0.51 -8.39 29.02
N LEU A 358 0.71 -9.64 28.62
CA LEU A 358 0.84 -10.80 29.51
C LEU A 358 2.32 -11.06 29.83
N LYS A 359 2.60 -11.33 31.10
CA LYS A 359 3.92 -11.75 31.60
C LYS A 359 4.04 -13.27 31.71
N SER A 360 5.28 -13.77 31.84
CA SER A 360 5.57 -15.20 32.01
C SER A 360 5.04 -15.82 33.31
N ASP A 361 4.71 -14.99 34.31
CA ASP A 361 4.01 -15.36 35.55
C ASP A 361 2.47 -15.28 35.45
N ALA A 362 1.95 -15.09 34.23
CA ALA A 362 0.54 -14.85 33.90
C ALA A 362 -0.09 -13.57 34.50
N THR A 363 0.71 -12.66 35.08
CA THR A 363 0.22 -11.31 35.43
C THR A 363 0.05 -10.45 34.18
N THR A 364 -0.73 -9.37 34.30
CA THR A 364 -1.05 -8.44 33.20
C THR A 364 -0.58 -7.04 33.55
N ILE A 365 0.11 -6.38 32.62
CA ILE A 365 0.54 -4.96 32.72
C ILE A 365 -0.08 -4.12 31.59
N TRP A 366 -0.31 -2.83 31.83
CA TRP A 366 -0.66 -1.90 30.75
C TRP A 366 0.60 -1.37 30.10
N CYS A 367 0.82 -1.70 28.84
CA CYS A 367 1.90 -1.14 28.04
C CYS A 367 1.36 -0.08 27.06
N GLN A 368 2.11 1.00 26.86
CA GLN A 368 1.99 1.82 25.67
C GLN A 368 2.62 1.02 24.51
N LEU A 369 1.78 0.50 23.63
CA LEU A 369 2.20 -0.19 22.42
C LEU A 369 2.31 0.85 21.30
N THR A 370 3.50 1.04 20.75
CA THR A 370 3.71 1.91 19.59
C THR A 370 4.20 1.05 18.43
N VAL A 371 3.36 0.90 17.41
CA VAL A 371 3.61 0.03 16.26
C VAL A 371 3.74 0.87 15.01
N SER A 372 4.87 0.73 14.32
CA SER A 372 5.00 1.15 12.93
C SER A 372 4.96 -0.06 12.02
N LEU A 373 4.57 0.17 10.77
CA LEU A 373 4.87 -0.74 9.69
C LEU A 373 6.16 -0.27 9.02
N GLN A 374 7.14 -1.16 9.03
CA GLN A 374 8.29 -1.02 8.15
C GLN A 374 7.87 -1.40 6.72
N ARG A 375 8.21 -0.53 5.78
CA ARG A 375 8.02 -0.78 4.35
C ARG A 375 9.33 -1.22 3.69
N GLY A 376 9.20 -2.03 2.65
CA GLY A 376 10.27 -2.28 1.69
C GLY A 376 10.56 -1.01 0.88
N GLY A 377 11.69 -0.96 0.17
CA GLY A 377 12.09 0.20 -0.64
C GLY A 377 11.20 0.51 -1.87
N ASP A 378 10.14 -0.27 -2.10
CA ASP A 378 9.03 -0.01 -3.03
C ASP A 378 7.76 0.55 -2.35
N GLY A 379 7.80 0.72 -1.03
CA GLY A 379 6.65 1.14 -0.24
C GLY A 379 5.69 0.01 0.13
N ALA A 380 5.94 -1.25 -0.26
CA ALA A 380 5.13 -2.37 0.19
C ALA A 380 5.32 -2.64 1.70
N PRO A 381 4.29 -3.12 2.44
CA PRO A 381 4.49 -3.62 3.80
C PRO A 381 5.50 -4.76 3.82
N GLU A 382 6.52 -4.70 4.69
CA GLU A 382 7.53 -5.75 4.85
C GLU A 382 7.45 -6.42 6.23
N ALA A 383 7.31 -5.62 7.29
CA ALA A 383 7.28 -6.09 8.68
C ALA A 383 6.65 -5.04 9.61
N PHE A 384 6.39 -5.40 10.86
CA PHE A 384 6.05 -4.44 11.91
C PHE A 384 7.18 -4.29 12.93
N ILE A 385 7.31 -3.07 13.44
CA ILE A 385 8.23 -2.74 14.53
C ILE A 385 7.37 -2.29 15.69
N VAL A 386 7.41 -3.07 16.77
CA VAL A 386 6.58 -2.89 17.96
C VAL A 386 7.47 -2.42 19.10
N VAL A 387 7.29 -1.18 19.54
CA VAL A 387 7.90 -0.62 20.73
C VAL A 387 6.93 -0.75 21.91
N ILE A 388 7.45 -1.20 23.06
CA ILE A 388 6.68 -1.52 24.27
C ILE A 388 7.30 -0.82 25.48
N GLU A 389 6.49 0.02 26.12
CA GLU A 389 6.80 0.74 27.36
C GLU A 389 5.71 0.45 28.41
N ASP A 390 6.07 0.13 29.66
CA ASP A 390 5.08 -0.13 30.73
C ASP A 390 4.55 1.21 31.27
N VAL A 391 3.24 1.44 31.14
CA VAL A 391 2.52 2.64 31.57
C VAL A 391 1.44 2.36 32.62
N SER A 392 1.54 1.19 33.29
CA SER A 392 0.59 0.76 34.33
C SER A 392 0.37 1.79 35.44
N SER A 393 1.40 2.58 35.76
CA SER A 393 1.36 3.69 36.71
C SER A 393 0.51 4.88 36.23
N ARG A 394 0.62 5.28 34.95
CA ARG A 394 -0.16 6.40 34.37
C ARG A 394 -1.63 6.03 34.17
N ARG A 395 -1.89 4.81 33.70
CA ARG A 395 -3.24 4.32 33.34
C ARG A 395 -4.23 4.36 34.51
N GLN A 396 -3.77 4.09 35.72
CA GLN A 396 -4.59 4.06 36.93
C GLN A 396 -5.10 5.45 37.34
N ALA A 397 -4.41 6.54 36.95
CA ALA A 397 -4.83 7.91 37.25
C ALA A 397 -5.89 8.44 36.27
N GLU A 398 -5.67 8.29 34.95
CA GLU A 398 -6.58 8.87 33.94
C GLU A 398 -7.94 8.18 33.84
N ALA A 399 -7.99 6.85 34.04
CA ALA A 399 -9.20 6.06 33.86
C ALA A 399 -10.33 6.42 34.85
N ALA A 400 -9.98 6.93 36.03
CA ALA A 400 -10.94 7.34 37.06
C ALA A 400 -11.75 8.61 36.67
N LEU A 401 -11.26 9.41 35.71
CA LEU A 401 -11.83 10.71 35.38
C LEU A 401 -12.75 10.67 34.14
N ARG A 402 -12.29 10.11 33.01
CA ARG A 402 -13.03 10.16 31.73
C ARG A 402 -14.36 9.39 31.74
N ALA A 403 -14.45 8.32 32.53
CA ALA A 403 -15.61 7.41 32.55
C ALA A 403 -16.94 8.09 32.97
N ASN A 404 -16.87 9.27 33.59
CA ASN A 404 -18.04 10.04 34.04
C ASN A 404 -18.65 10.93 32.94
N GLU A 405 -17.85 11.39 31.97
CA GLU A 405 -18.24 12.49 31.06
C GLU A 405 -18.78 12.00 29.70
N GLU A 406 -18.12 11.03 29.07
CA GLU A 406 -18.42 10.64 27.68
C GLU A 406 -19.82 10.01 27.52
N ARG A 407 -20.29 9.31 28.56
CA ARG A 407 -21.58 8.59 28.59
C ARG A 407 -22.78 9.50 28.31
N GLN A 408 -22.70 10.79 28.62
CA GLN A 408 -23.82 11.71 28.50
C GLN A 408 -23.92 12.38 27.11
N ARG A 409 -22.79 12.49 26.38
CA ARG A 409 -22.72 13.27 25.13
C ARG A 409 -23.14 12.47 23.89
N MET A 410 -22.81 11.18 23.83
CA MET A 410 -22.95 10.36 22.61
C MET A 410 -24.41 10.14 22.15
N LEU A 411 -25.38 10.12 23.08
CA LEU A 411 -26.76 9.72 22.79
C LEU A 411 -27.56 10.75 21.96
N MET A 412 -27.10 12.00 21.84
CA MET A 412 -27.85 13.08 21.17
C MET A 412 -27.44 13.32 19.70
N GLU A 413 -26.17 13.06 19.34
CA GLU A 413 -25.63 13.41 18.00
C GLU A 413 -25.93 12.37 16.92
N LEU A 414 -26.37 11.16 17.29
CA LEU A 414 -26.55 10.02 16.38
C LEU A 414 -27.95 9.92 15.76
N LEU A 415 -28.80 10.94 15.93
CA LEU A 415 -30.14 10.97 15.33
C LEU A 415 -30.07 11.46 13.88
N PRO A 416 -30.65 10.73 12.90
CA PRO A 416 -30.48 11.02 11.47
C PRO A 416 -31.33 12.18 10.96
N ASP A 417 -32.47 12.45 11.60
CA ASP A 417 -33.30 13.62 11.31
C ASP A 417 -32.70 14.88 12.00
N ALA A 418 -32.95 16.05 11.42
CA ALA A 418 -32.42 17.33 11.89
C ALA A 418 -33.07 17.78 13.21
N VAL A 419 -32.36 17.61 14.34
CA VAL A 419 -32.84 17.95 15.69
C VAL A 419 -32.38 19.35 16.10
N ILE A 420 -33.33 20.16 16.55
CA ILE A 420 -33.17 21.58 16.88
C ILE A 420 -33.83 21.85 18.23
N ILE A 421 -33.12 22.43 19.21
CA ILE A 421 -33.72 22.96 20.44
C ILE A 421 -33.72 24.48 20.39
N HIS A 422 -34.86 25.12 20.70
CA HIS A 422 -35.00 26.57 20.81
C HIS A 422 -35.77 27.00 22.07
N ARG A 423 -35.47 28.19 22.60
CA ARG A 423 -36.17 28.81 23.74
C ARG A 423 -36.52 30.25 23.36
N ASN A 424 -37.77 30.66 23.56
CA ASN A 424 -38.30 31.96 23.13
C ASN A 424 -37.99 32.20 21.64
N ARG A 425 -38.39 31.24 20.79
CA ARG A 425 -38.07 31.11 19.35
C ARG A 425 -36.58 31.06 18.94
N ARG A 426 -35.61 31.36 19.82
CA ARG A 426 -34.17 31.34 19.50
C ARG A 426 -33.55 29.95 19.69
N ILE A 427 -32.85 29.47 18.67
CA ILE A 427 -32.11 28.20 18.69
C ILE A 427 -31.04 28.25 19.80
N VAL A 428 -30.96 27.22 20.64
CA VAL A 428 -29.95 27.07 21.71
C VAL A 428 -29.05 25.86 21.52
N MET A 429 -29.49 24.84 20.77
CA MET A 429 -28.72 23.65 20.45
C MET A 429 -29.24 23.04 19.13
N VAL A 430 -28.36 22.40 18.37
CA VAL A 430 -28.67 21.66 17.13
C VAL A 430 -27.80 20.41 17.08
N ASN A 431 -28.32 19.29 16.56
CA ASN A 431 -27.50 18.13 16.21
C ASN A 431 -26.81 18.32 14.85
N ARG A 432 -25.88 17.43 14.52
CA ARG A 432 -25.19 17.45 13.23
C ARG A 432 -26.12 17.41 12.00
N ALA A 433 -27.24 16.69 12.05
CA ALA A 433 -28.17 16.61 10.91
C ALA A 433 -28.85 17.97 10.61
N ALA A 434 -29.14 18.77 11.63
CA ALA A 434 -29.67 20.12 11.46
C ALA A 434 -28.65 21.11 10.87
N LEU A 435 -27.35 20.90 11.11
CA LEU A 435 -26.29 21.69 10.44
C LEU A 435 -26.34 21.46 8.92
N THR A 436 -26.33 20.19 8.51
CA THR A 436 -26.39 19.79 7.10
C THR A 436 -27.62 20.36 6.40
N LEU A 437 -28.81 20.22 7.03
CA LEU A 437 -30.08 20.64 6.43
C LEU A 437 -30.15 22.15 6.11
N PHE A 438 -29.55 23.01 6.95
CA PHE A 438 -29.51 24.46 6.70
C PHE A 438 -28.25 24.93 5.97
N GLY A 439 -27.36 24.02 5.53
CA GLY A 439 -26.09 24.40 4.92
C GLY A 439 -25.13 25.13 5.87
N ALA A 440 -25.27 24.92 7.20
CA ALA A 440 -24.40 25.48 8.22
C ALA A 440 -23.20 24.55 8.45
N ILE A 441 -22.00 25.11 8.63
CA ILE A 441 -20.78 24.34 8.87
C ILE A 441 -20.61 24.06 10.37
N ARG A 442 -21.12 24.95 11.23
CA ARG A 442 -21.01 24.86 12.68
C ARG A 442 -22.30 25.22 13.41
N SER A 443 -22.46 24.72 14.63
CA SER A 443 -23.64 24.99 15.47
C SER A 443 -23.73 26.45 15.91
N GLU A 444 -22.61 27.16 16.09
CA GLU A 444 -22.63 28.58 16.46
C GLU A 444 -23.19 29.49 15.34
N GLU A 445 -23.33 28.99 14.11
CA GLU A 445 -23.96 29.73 13.02
C GLU A 445 -25.50 29.73 13.08
N LEU A 446 -26.11 28.71 13.71
CA LEU A 446 -27.56 28.57 13.88
C LEU A 446 -28.02 28.98 15.29
N VAL A 447 -27.23 28.64 16.31
CA VAL A 447 -27.52 29.01 17.71
C VAL A 447 -27.61 30.54 17.85
N GLY A 448 -28.68 31.00 18.49
CA GLY A 448 -29.03 32.41 18.65
C GLY A 448 -30.01 32.96 17.60
N ARG A 449 -30.19 32.31 16.44
CA ARG A 449 -31.16 32.73 15.40
C ARG A 449 -32.60 32.38 15.79
N ASP A 450 -33.56 33.16 15.29
CA ASP A 450 -34.99 32.78 15.31
C ASP A 450 -35.26 31.72 14.24
N ILE A 451 -35.81 30.57 14.67
CA ILE A 451 -36.07 29.42 13.80
C ILE A 451 -37.07 29.71 12.66
N VAL A 452 -38.00 30.66 12.84
CA VAL A 452 -39.02 30.98 11.83
C VAL A 452 -38.39 31.61 10.58
N HIS A 453 -37.30 32.36 10.72
CA HIS A 453 -36.60 32.97 9.59
C HIS A 453 -35.80 31.96 8.73
N CYS A 454 -35.66 30.71 9.17
CA CYS A 454 -35.06 29.62 8.40
C CYS A 454 -36.08 28.87 7.51
N VAL A 455 -37.35 29.29 7.54
CA VAL A 455 -38.47 28.71 6.77
C VAL A 455 -38.75 29.62 5.55
N HIS A 456 -39.16 29.05 4.41
CA HIS A 456 -39.52 29.83 3.22
C HIS A 456 -40.71 30.78 3.50
N PRO A 457 -40.70 32.04 3.02
CA PRO A 457 -41.68 33.08 3.37
C PRO A 457 -43.15 32.61 3.38
N ASP A 458 -43.58 31.91 2.34
CA ASP A 458 -44.97 31.42 2.16
C ASP A 458 -45.43 30.45 3.26
N TYR A 459 -44.50 29.90 4.05
CA TYR A 459 -44.77 28.94 5.13
C TYR A 459 -44.52 29.54 6.54
N GLN A 460 -43.89 30.71 6.66
CA GLN A 460 -43.47 31.29 7.95
C GLN A 460 -44.64 31.56 8.90
N GLU A 461 -45.74 32.16 8.43
CA GLU A 461 -46.92 32.48 9.24
C GLU A 461 -47.64 31.21 9.77
N ARG A 462 -47.44 30.07 9.11
CA ARG A 462 -47.96 28.75 9.51
C ARG A 462 -47.09 28.10 10.58
N VAL A 463 -45.78 28.30 10.54
CA VAL A 463 -44.83 27.80 11.54
C VAL A 463 -44.86 28.63 12.83
N ALA A 464 -44.91 29.96 12.73
CA ALA A 464 -44.98 30.86 13.90
C ALA A 464 -46.14 30.49 14.84
N ARG A 465 -47.38 30.42 14.30
CA ARG A 465 -48.59 30.05 15.07
C ARG A 465 -48.51 28.69 15.76
N ARG A 466 -47.68 27.75 15.27
CA ARG A 466 -47.45 26.44 15.90
C ARG A 466 -46.46 26.50 17.06
N ILE A 467 -45.52 27.45 17.05
CA ILE A 467 -44.60 27.70 18.17
C ILE A 467 -45.33 28.46 19.27
N ASP A 468 -46.08 29.52 18.94
CA ASP A 468 -46.83 30.33 19.91
C ASP A 468 -47.86 29.48 20.70
N TYR A 469 -48.45 28.47 20.05
CA TYR A 469 -49.35 27.50 20.67
C TYR A 469 -48.64 26.52 21.64
N LEU A 470 -47.36 26.22 21.43
CA LEU A 470 -46.54 25.42 22.36
C LEU A 470 -46.02 26.28 23.53
N GLU A 471 -45.52 27.49 23.27
CA GLU A 471 -45.01 28.39 24.33
C GLU A 471 -46.13 28.82 25.31
N SER A 472 -47.39 28.88 24.85
CA SER A 472 -48.57 29.10 25.73
C SER A 472 -48.97 27.90 26.60
N HIS A 473 -48.35 26.72 26.42
CA HIS A 473 -48.66 25.47 27.13
C HIS A 473 -47.44 24.83 27.82
N LEU A 474 -46.43 25.64 28.17
CA LEU A 474 -45.15 25.18 28.75
C LEU A 474 -45.27 24.17 29.93
N ALA A 475 -46.28 24.31 30.78
CA ALA A 475 -46.48 23.45 31.95
C ALA A 475 -47.11 22.07 31.67
N THR A 476 -47.47 21.73 30.42
CA THR A 476 -48.24 20.50 30.10
C THR A 476 -47.51 19.50 29.19
N GLY A 477 -46.29 19.79 28.71
CA GLY A 477 -45.49 18.83 27.94
C GLY A 477 -46.04 18.47 26.55
N LEU A 478 -46.74 19.40 25.90
CA LEU A 478 -47.48 19.17 24.66
C LEU A 478 -46.59 18.90 23.42
N ARG A 479 -47.13 18.16 22.43
CA ARG A 479 -46.49 17.81 21.15
C ARG A 479 -47.45 17.99 19.97
N LEU A 480 -46.94 18.36 18.79
CA LEU A 480 -47.70 18.55 17.55
C LEU A 480 -47.35 17.52 16.45
N PRO A 481 -48.25 17.24 15.47
CA PRO A 481 -48.00 16.36 14.33
C PRO A 481 -47.16 17.00 13.21
N SER A 482 -46.67 16.19 12.25
CA SER A 482 -45.78 16.62 11.17
C SER A 482 -46.46 17.46 10.08
N ALA A 483 -45.66 18.12 9.22
CA ALA A 483 -46.12 18.83 8.02
C ALA A 483 -44.99 19.04 7.00
N GLU A 484 -45.31 18.96 5.70
CA GLU A 484 -44.44 19.37 4.60
C GLU A 484 -44.39 20.90 4.42
N GLN A 485 -43.20 21.43 4.14
CA GLN A 485 -42.91 22.86 3.92
C GLN A 485 -41.54 23.05 3.26
N VAL A 486 -41.24 24.25 2.78
CA VAL A 486 -39.92 24.58 2.24
C VAL A 486 -39.08 25.28 3.32
N TYR A 487 -37.84 24.82 3.53
CA TYR A 487 -36.83 25.51 4.33
C TYR A 487 -35.87 26.28 3.43
N ILE A 488 -35.21 27.28 4.00
CA ILE A 488 -34.18 28.07 3.32
C ILE A 488 -32.84 27.86 4.04
N THR A 489 -31.82 27.46 3.28
CA THR A 489 -30.43 27.35 3.74
C THR A 489 -29.85 28.72 4.11
N LEU A 490 -28.74 28.73 4.85
CA LEU A 490 -28.01 29.97 5.14
C LEU A 490 -27.50 30.70 3.88
N GLN A 491 -27.44 30.02 2.72
CA GLN A 491 -27.08 30.59 1.42
C GLN A 491 -28.30 31.03 0.57
N GLY A 492 -29.54 30.88 1.07
CA GLY A 492 -30.76 31.29 0.36
C GLY A 492 -31.36 30.25 -0.58
N ALA A 493 -30.77 29.07 -0.72
CA ALA A 493 -31.33 27.97 -1.50
C ALA A 493 -32.54 27.34 -0.77
N ALA A 494 -33.61 27.10 -1.52
CA ALA A 494 -34.82 26.42 -1.05
C ALA A 494 -34.63 24.89 -1.03
N ILE A 495 -35.09 24.23 0.03
CA ILE A 495 -35.09 22.78 0.20
C ILE A 495 -36.49 22.32 0.62
N ASP A 496 -37.03 21.31 -0.08
CA ASP A 496 -38.32 20.68 0.24
C ASP A 496 -38.16 19.78 1.50
N VAL A 497 -38.95 20.01 2.57
CA VAL A 497 -38.79 19.31 3.87
C VAL A 497 -40.10 18.90 4.59
N GLU A 498 -40.01 17.95 5.52
CA GLU A 498 -41.06 17.61 6.51
C GLU A 498 -40.59 17.88 7.95
N ALA A 499 -41.43 18.39 8.88
CA ALA A 499 -41.02 18.73 10.26
C ALA A 499 -42.06 18.55 11.41
N THR A 500 -41.61 18.33 12.67
CA THR A 500 -42.39 18.01 13.90
C THR A 500 -41.82 18.69 15.18
N ALA A 501 -42.62 18.99 16.24
CA ALA A 501 -42.13 19.67 17.47
C ALA A 501 -42.83 19.32 18.83
N ALA A 502 -42.11 19.50 19.97
CA ALA A 502 -42.51 19.19 21.38
C ALA A 502 -41.73 20.04 22.44
N ILE A 503 -42.01 19.90 23.76
CA ILE A 503 -41.37 20.65 24.88
C ILE A 503 -40.46 19.73 25.75
N VAL A 504 -39.34 20.25 26.28
CA VAL A 504 -38.32 19.55 27.12
C VAL A 504 -37.66 20.46 28.17
N ASP A 505 -37.04 19.90 29.22
CA ASP A 505 -36.18 20.64 30.17
C ASP A 505 -34.69 20.54 29.79
N PHE A 506 -33.95 21.65 29.88
CA PHE A 506 -32.56 21.76 29.42
C PHE A 506 -31.74 22.82 30.17
N ALA A 507 -30.70 22.37 30.89
CA ALA A 507 -29.85 23.18 31.74
C ALA A 507 -30.67 24.09 32.69
N ASP A 508 -30.64 25.41 32.48
CA ASP A 508 -31.26 26.40 33.36
C ASP A 508 -32.76 26.68 33.07
N GLY A 509 -33.50 25.73 32.49
CA GLY A 509 -34.97 25.82 32.32
C GLY A 509 -35.58 25.04 31.16
N SER A 510 -36.86 25.25 30.85
CA SER A 510 -37.59 24.54 29.78
C SER A 510 -37.36 25.14 28.37
N ALA A 511 -37.53 24.34 27.31
CA ALA A 511 -37.29 24.70 25.91
C ALA A 511 -38.15 23.84 24.94
N ILE A 512 -38.15 24.18 23.65
CA ILE A 512 -38.87 23.45 22.58
C ILE A 512 -37.88 22.68 21.71
N LEU A 513 -38.22 21.44 21.35
CA LEU A 513 -37.50 20.49 20.51
C LEU A 513 -38.24 20.31 19.17
N THR A 514 -37.54 20.46 18.05
CA THR A 514 -38.05 20.33 16.66
C THR A 514 -37.20 19.33 15.86
N VAL A 515 -37.79 18.63 14.90
CA VAL A 515 -37.18 17.56 14.07
C VAL A 515 -37.57 17.71 12.59
N ALA A 516 -36.65 17.56 11.61
CA ALA A 516 -36.94 17.73 10.15
C ALA A 516 -36.10 16.86 9.15
N ARG A 517 -36.51 16.77 7.86
CA ARG A 517 -35.94 15.88 6.79
C ARG A 517 -36.11 16.42 5.34
N ASP A 518 -35.21 16.10 4.39
CA ASP A 518 -35.11 16.53 2.94
C ASP A 518 -35.54 15.43 1.92
N ILE A 519 -35.86 15.80 0.67
CA ILE A 519 -36.34 14.93 -0.45
C ILE A 519 -35.78 15.23 -1.87
N SER A 520 -34.67 15.96 -2.03
CA SER A 520 -34.34 16.68 -3.29
C SER A 520 -33.89 15.89 -4.55
N GLU A 521 -33.03 14.86 -4.48
CA GLU A 521 -32.26 14.31 -5.63
C GLU A 521 -33.06 13.73 -6.83
N ARG A 522 -34.36 13.49 -6.66
CA ARG A 522 -35.19 12.64 -7.54
C ARG A 522 -35.56 13.24 -8.92
N LYS A 523 -34.84 14.23 -9.46
CA LYS A 523 -35.33 15.11 -10.56
C LYS A 523 -34.41 15.35 -11.78
N GLU A 524 -33.13 14.95 -11.81
CA GLU A 524 -32.18 15.51 -12.82
C GLU A 524 -31.77 14.61 -14.02
N ALA A 525 -31.98 13.29 -13.99
CA ALA A 525 -31.19 12.33 -14.78
C ALA A 525 -31.49 12.18 -16.30
N GLU A 526 -32.36 12.98 -16.92
CA GLU A 526 -33.07 12.58 -18.17
C GLU A 526 -32.57 13.16 -19.52
N ARG A 527 -31.41 13.84 -19.64
CA ARG A 527 -31.18 14.84 -20.72
C ARG A 527 -29.90 14.78 -21.62
N ALA A 528 -29.32 13.62 -22.01
CA ALA A 528 -27.98 13.63 -22.68
C ALA A 528 -27.65 12.48 -23.68
N LEU A 529 -28.01 12.54 -24.98
CA LEU A 529 -27.79 11.40 -25.91
C LEU A 529 -27.42 11.69 -27.40
N GLU A 530 -27.59 12.89 -27.97
CA GLU A 530 -28.08 12.99 -29.37
C GLU A 530 -27.11 12.86 -30.58
N ALA A 531 -25.81 13.21 -30.53
CA ALA A 531 -25.05 13.58 -31.76
C ALA A 531 -23.83 12.69 -32.13
N ARG A 532 -23.68 12.30 -33.43
CA ARG A 532 -22.52 11.48 -33.90
C ARG A 532 -22.10 11.46 -35.41
N GLU A 533 -22.93 11.84 -36.40
CA GLU A 533 -22.89 11.16 -37.73
C GLU A 533 -21.94 11.61 -38.89
N GLN A 534 -21.33 12.80 -38.90
CA GLN A 534 -21.04 13.50 -40.19
C GLN A 534 -19.72 13.19 -41.00
N LEU A 535 -19.03 12.05 -40.83
CA LEU A 535 -17.58 11.97 -41.18
C LEU A 535 -17.14 11.41 -42.57
N LEU A 536 -17.94 10.62 -43.30
CA LEU A 536 -17.38 9.51 -44.12
C LEU A 536 -17.01 9.72 -45.61
N SER A 537 -17.37 10.82 -46.28
CA SER A 537 -17.51 10.78 -47.77
C SER A 537 -16.25 10.94 -48.65
N ALA A 538 -15.08 11.36 -48.14
CA ALA A 538 -14.06 12.03 -48.97
C ALA A 538 -13.00 11.15 -49.68
N MET A 539 -13.03 9.82 -49.56
CA MET A 539 -11.79 9.01 -49.68
C MET A 539 -11.53 8.28 -51.02
N ALA A 540 -12.39 8.37 -52.04
CA ALA A 540 -12.46 7.32 -53.09
C ALA A 540 -11.65 7.49 -54.39
N GLN A 541 -11.32 8.71 -54.86
CA GLN A 541 -10.96 8.93 -56.29
C GLN A 541 -9.48 8.74 -56.70
N THR A 542 -8.54 8.49 -55.77
CA THR A 542 -7.10 8.75 -55.99
C THR A 542 -6.19 7.53 -56.25
N VAL A 543 -6.76 6.33 -56.50
CA VAL A 543 -6.04 5.05 -56.36
C VAL A 543 -5.40 4.52 -57.66
N PRO A 544 -4.10 4.14 -57.67
CA PRO A 544 -3.43 3.44 -58.77
C PRO A 544 -3.53 1.90 -58.65
N ALA A 545 -4.76 1.38 -58.76
CA ALA A 545 -5.11 -0.02 -59.05
C ALA A 545 -6.15 0.01 -60.17
N VAL A 546 -6.31 -0.98 -61.07
CA VAL A 546 -7.46 -0.90 -62.01
C VAL A 546 -8.75 -0.79 -61.20
N LEU A 547 -9.67 0.07 -61.65
CA LEU A 547 -11.02 0.15 -61.09
C LEU A 547 -11.94 0.61 -62.20
N MET A 548 -12.83 -0.29 -62.58
CA MET A 548 -14.00 -0.03 -63.41
C MET A 548 -15.21 -0.53 -62.66
N GLN A 549 -16.21 0.32 -62.47
CA GLN A 549 -17.54 -0.06 -62.03
C GLN A 549 -18.42 -0.28 -63.26
N PHE A 550 -19.26 -1.31 -63.24
CA PHE A 550 -20.21 -1.61 -64.30
C PHE A 550 -21.62 -1.66 -63.71
N ASP A 551 -22.64 -1.34 -64.52
CA ASP A 551 -24.04 -1.62 -64.19
C ASP A 551 -24.39 -3.11 -64.40
N ARG A 552 -25.67 -3.45 -64.21
CA ARG A 552 -26.18 -4.82 -64.34
C ARG A 552 -26.20 -5.30 -65.80
N GLU A 553 -26.19 -4.37 -66.75
CA GLU A 553 -26.14 -4.60 -68.20
C GLU A 553 -24.69 -4.63 -68.74
N LEU A 554 -23.68 -4.69 -67.86
CA LEU A 554 -22.24 -4.68 -68.15
C LEU A 554 -21.75 -3.46 -68.94
N ARG A 555 -22.41 -2.31 -68.75
CA ARG A 555 -21.97 -1.00 -69.23
C ARG A 555 -21.19 -0.29 -68.14
N VAL A 556 -20.18 0.51 -68.49
CA VAL A 556 -19.32 1.12 -67.48
C VAL A 556 -20.02 2.30 -66.79
N GLU A 557 -20.15 2.26 -65.47
CA GLU A 557 -20.67 3.34 -64.62
C GLU A 557 -19.57 4.32 -64.17
N PHE A 558 -18.34 3.85 -63.91
CA PHE A 558 -17.27 4.68 -63.33
C PHE A 558 -15.84 4.19 -63.62
N ALA A 559 -14.97 5.12 -64.03
CA ALA A 559 -13.53 5.03 -64.29
C ALA A 559 -12.86 6.43 -63.99
N ASN A 560 -11.52 6.61 -64.05
CA ASN A 560 -10.70 7.80 -63.58
C ASN A 560 -9.25 8.00 -64.19
N ALA A 561 -8.00 7.81 -63.65
CA ALA A 561 -7.12 6.97 -62.77
C ALA A 561 -6.14 5.88 -63.34
N ALA A 562 -6.50 4.60 -63.63
CA ALA A 562 -5.99 3.77 -64.77
C ALA A 562 -6.84 2.47 -65.06
N ALA A 563 -7.22 2.18 -66.33
CA ALA A 563 -8.17 1.12 -66.83
C ALA A 563 -8.84 1.33 -68.23
N LEU A 564 -9.25 2.55 -68.63
CA LEU A 564 -9.98 2.85 -69.89
C LEU A 564 -9.14 2.60 -71.13
N ASP A 565 -8.04 3.33 -71.30
CA ASP A 565 -7.04 3.03 -72.29
C ASP A 565 -6.16 1.86 -71.82
N ALA A 566 -6.65 1.02 -70.88
CA ALA A 566 -6.24 -0.38 -70.68
C ALA A 566 -7.07 -1.37 -71.50
N LEU A 567 -7.94 -0.81 -72.33
CA LEU A 567 -8.61 -1.39 -73.49
C LEU A 567 -8.23 -0.58 -74.75
N GLY A 568 -7.30 0.39 -74.62
CA GLY A 568 -6.96 1.39 -75.64
C GLY A 568 -8.00 2.52 -75.91
N LEU A 569 -8.97 2.80 -75.02
CA LEU A 569 -10.13 3.67 -75.25
C LEU A 569 -10.32 4.80 -74.20
N ARG A 570 -11.05 5.86 -74.56
CA ARG A 570 -11.30 7.05 -73.71
C ARG A 570 -12.63 7.00 -72.95
N GLU A 571 -12.73 7.73 -71.82
CA GLU A 571 -13.87 7.69 -70.89
C GLU A 571 -15.25 7.91 -71.53
N GLU A 572 -15.39 8.97 -72.33
CA GLU A 572 -16.62 9.31 -73.09
C GLU A 572 -17.08 8.20 -74.07
N GLN A 573 -16.17 7.30 -74.46
CA GLN A 573 -16.42 6.19 -75.37
C GLN A 573 -16.68 4.86 -74.64
N VAL A 574 -16.52 4.85 -73.31
CA VAL A 574 -16.56 3.63 -72.48
C VAL A 574 -17.70 3.69 -71.46
N LEU A 575 -17.97 4.85 -70.85
CA LEU A 575 -19.14 5.03 -70.00
C LEU A 575 -20.43 4.74 -70.79
N GLY A 576 -21.34 3.96 -70.20
CA GLY A 576 -22.60 3.53 -70.83
C GLY A 576 -22.46 2.52 -71.98
N HIS A 577 -21.25 2.07 -72.34
CA HIS A 577 -20.97 1.11 -73.43
C HIS A 577 -20.39 -0.20 -72.89
N SER A 578 -20.45 -1.29 -73.67
CA SER A 578 -20.07 -2.64 -73.20
C SER A 578 -18.69 -3.06 -73.72
N LEU A 579 -17.97 -3.87 -72.93
CA LEU A 579 -16.66 -4.42 -73.33
C LEU A 579 -16.74 -5.35 -74.56
N ALA A 580 -17.93 -5.89 -74.86
CA ALA A 580 -18.20 -6.69 -76.06
C ALA A 580 -17.96 -5.91 -77.36
N ASP A 581 -18.17 -4.59 -77.34
CA ASP A 581 -18.08 -3.72 -78.52
C ASP A 581 -16.62 -3.47 -78.95
N PHE A 582 -15.64 -3.90 -78.14
CA PHE A 582 -14.23 -3.49 -78.24
C PHE A 582 -13.20 -4.63 -78.25
N LEU A 583 -13.51 -5.78 -77.63
CA LEU A 583 -12.56 -6.89 -77.50
C LEU A 583 -12.75 -7.97 -78.60
N PRO A 584 -11.67 -8.61 -79.11
CA PRO A 584 -11.80 -9.69 -80.09
C PRO A 584 -12.69 -10.82 -79.56
N VAL A 585 -13.69 -11.25 -80.34
CA VAL A 585 -14.77 -12.17 -79.89
C VAL A 585 -14.25 -13.44 -79.19
N ALA A 586 -13.13 -14.01 -79.66
CA ALA A 586 -12.52 -15.19 -79.04
C ALA A 586 -11.85 -14.92 -77.68
N ARG A 587 -11.43 -13.67 -77.40
CA ARG A 587 -10.95 -13.23 -76.08
C ARG A 587 -12.12 -12.79 -75.20
N TYR A 588 -13.08 -12.04 -75.73
CA TYR A 588 -14.27 -11.62 -74.99
C TYR A 588 -15.05 -12.81 -74.43
N ARG A 589 -15.31 -13.87 -75.24
CA ARG A 589 -15.94 -15.11 -74.78
C ARG A 589 -15.24 -15.80 -73.60
N ASN A 590 -13.93 -15.64 -73.45
CA ASN A 590 -13.18 -16.22 -72.34
C ASN A 590 -13.30 -15.39 -71.04
N MET A 591 -13.81 -14.16 -71.12
CA MET A 591 -14.05 -13.25 -69.99
C MET A 591 -15.55 -13.16 -69.66
N GLU A 592 -16.41 -13.20 -70.68
CA GLU A 592 -17.88 -13.18 -70.62
C GLU A 592 -18.44 -14.14 -69.57
N ALA A 593 -17.94 -15.38 -69.54
CA ALA A 593 -18.35 -16.39 -68.55
C ALA A 593 -18.03 -16.01 -67.08
N GLU A 594 -16.94 -15.28 -66.84
CA GLU A 594 -16.52 -14.85 -65.50
C GLU A 594 -17.27 -13.58 -65.05
N PHE A 595 -17.56 -12.67 -65.98
CA PHE A 595 -18.41 -11.50 -65.73
C PHE A 595 -19.86 -11.91 -65.44
N GLU A 596 -20.38 -12.88 -66.18
CA GLU A 596 -21.69 -13.50 -65.94
C GLU A 596 -21.77 -14.20 -64.57
N ARG A 597 -20.70 -14.87 -64.13
CA ARG A 597 -20.59 -15.42 -62.77
C ARG A 597 -20.61 -14.32 -61.71
N ALA A 598 -19.86 -13.25 -61.93
CA ALA A 598 -19.85 -12.12 -61.01
C ALA A 598 -21.22 -11.41 -60.90
N LEU A 599 -21.98 -11.27 -62.01
CA LEU A 599 -23.33 -10.70 -61.96
C LEU A 599 -24.33 -11.57 -61.18
N ARG A 600 -24.08 -12.88 -61.06
CA ARG A 600 -24.83 -13.78 -60.17
C ARG A 600 -24.39 -13.71 -58.70
N GLY A 601 -23.47 -12.81 -58.35
CA GLY A 601 -23.02 -12.56 -56.98
C GLY A 601 -21.67 -13.20 -56.61
N GLU A 602 -20.94 -13.77 -57.57
CA GLU A 602 -19.63 -14.39 -57.30
C GLU A 602 -18.48 -13.36 -57.26
N THR A 603 -17.49 -13.58 -56.39
CA THR A 603 -16.23 -12.81 -56.37
C THR A 603 -15.11 -13.69 -56.89
N LEU A 604 -14.31 -13.18 -57.83
CA LEU A 604 -13.30 -13.94 -58.56
C LEU A 604 -11.94 -13.24 -58.44
N GLU A 605 -10.93 -13.97 -57.96
CA GLU A 605 -9.56 -13.49 -57.77
C GLU A 605 -8.58 -14.52 -58.36
N ARG A 606 -7.53 -14.06 -59.05
CA ARG A 606 -6.57 -14.91 -59.79
C ARG A 606 -5.16 -14.35 -59.73
N GLU A 607 -4.16 -15.23 -59.70
CA GLU A 607 -2.76 -14.91 -60.06
C GLU A 607 -2.35 -15.70 -61.30
N GLY A 608 -1.76 -15.03 -62.30
CA GLY A 608 -1.35 -15.67 -63.55
C GLY A 608 -1.27 -14.71 -64.75
N PRO A 609 -1.34 -15.24 -65.99
CA PRO A 609 -1.49 -14.44 -67.22
C PRO A 609 -2.68 -13.48 -67.17
N SER A 610 -2.51 -12.20 -67.50
CA SER A 610 -3.62 -11.23 -67.49
C SER A 610 -4.71 -11.56 -68.52
N TRP A 611 -5.98 -11.34 -68.16
CA TRP A 611 -7.11 -11.36 -69.09
C TRP A 611 -6.95 -10.33 -70.24
N LEU A 612 -6.32 -9.18 -69.98
CA LEU A 612 -6.10 -8.10 -70.95
C LEU A 612 -4.73 -8.21 -71.65
N ALA A 613 -3.68 -8.62 -70.94
CA ALA A 613 -2.30 -8.72 -71.46
C ALA A 613 -1.60 -10.05 -71.07
N PRO A 614 -1.86 -11.17 -71.78
CA PRO A 614 -1.51 -12.53 -71.34
C PRO A 614 -0.02 -12.84 -71.16
N GLU A 615 0.88 -11.97 -71.61
CA GLU A 615 2.34 -12.14 -71.47
C GLU A 615 2.91 -11.68 -70.10
N ARG A 616 2.10 -11.09 -69.21
CA ARG A 616 2.52 -10.68 -67.85
C ARG A 616 1.89 -11.54 -66.75
N GLN A 617 2.64 -11.74 -65.67
CA GLN A 617 2.17 -12.39 -64.45
C GLN A 617 1.57 -11.33 -63.52
N VAL A 618 0.26 -11.38 -63.32
CA VAL A 618 -0.53 -10.40 -62.59
C VAL A 618 -1.48 -11.03 -61.58
N HIS A 619 -1.92 -10.25 -60.60
CA HIS A 619 -3.04 -10.54 -59.70
C HIS A 619 -4.26 -9.73 -60.14
N GLU A 620 -5.41 -10.36 -60.40
CA GLU A 620 -6.64 -9.70 -60.91
C GLU A 620 -7.88 -10.07 -60.08
N THR A 621 -8.84 -9.15 -59.96
CA THR A 621 -10.02 -9.24 -59.05
C THR A 621 -11.29 -8.71 -59.70
N LEU A 622 -12.39 -9.46 -59.69
CA LEU A 622 -13.73 -9.06 -60.16
C LEU A 622 -14.77 -9.32 -59.05
N ARG A 623 -15.62 -8.33 -58.73
CA ARG A 623 -16.55 -8.36 -57.58
C ARG A 623 -17.94 -7.81 -57.91
N PRO A 624 -19.04 -8.30 -57.30
CA PRO A 624 -20.39 -7.75 -57.47
C PRO A 624 -20.65 -6.53 -56.58
N ARG A 625 -21.50 -5.62 -57.06
CA ARG A 625 -22.08 -4.48 -56.33
C ARG A 625 -23.53 -4.80 -55.98
N GLN A 626 -23.87 -4.91 -54.70
CA GLN A 626 -25.23 -5.26 -54.23
C GLN A 626 -25.87 -4.11 -53.45
N ASP A 627 -27.21 -4.02 -53.53
CA ASP A 627 -28.01 -3.23 -52.58
C ASP A 627 -28.32 -4.06 -51.31
N SER A 628 -28.81 -3.38 -50.28
CA SER A 628 -29.33 -3.88 -48.99
C SER A 628 -30.24 -5.12 -49.08
N GLY A 629 -30.97 -5.31 -50.18
CA GLY A 629 -31.77 -6.51 -50.46
C GLY A 629 -30.99 -7.73 -51.00
N ARG A 630 -29.66 -7.64 -51.11
CA ARG A 630 -28.74 -8.57 -51.81
C ARG A 630 -28.88 -8.67 -53.33
N GLU A 631 -29.73 -7.87 -53.96
CA GLU A 631 -29.82 -7.86 -55.43
C GLU A 631 -28.60 -7.17 -56.04
N VAL A 632 -28.03 -7.76 -57.10
CA VAL A 632 -26.82 -7.26 -57.78
C VAL A 632 -27.19 -6.14 -58.75
N MET A 633 -26.59 -4.97 -58.51
CA MET A 633 -26.77 -3.73 -59.26
C MET A 633 -25.65 -3.48 -60.28
N GLY A 634 -24.57 -4.26 -60.24
CA GLY A 634 -23.38 -4.01 -61.06
C GLY A 634 -22.13 -4.80 -60.62
N LEU A 635 -20.96 -4.46 -61.19
CA LEU A 635 -19.65 -5.10 -60.90
C LEU A 635 -18.52 -4.07 -60.61
N TYR A 636 -17.38 -4.56 -60.10
CA TYR A 636 -16.10 -3.85 -59.96
C TYR A 636 -14.89 -4.73 -60.37
N LEU A 637 -13.90 -4.19 -61.10
CA LEU A 637 -12.68 -4.91 -61.60
C LEU A 637 -11.34 -4.25 -61.17
N PHE A 638 -10.29 -5.01 -60.82
CA PHE A 638 -8.93 -4.55 -60.40
C PHE A 638 -7.76 -5.47 -60.90
N SER A 639 -6.51 -4.97 -61.10
CA SER A 639 -5.30 -5.76 -61.53
C SER A 639 -3.89 -5.13 -61.21
N TYR A 640 -2.77 -5.92 -61.16
CA TYR A 640 -1.31 -5.53 -61.09
C TYR A 640 -0.25 -6.71 -61.16
N ASP A 641 1.04 -6.47 -61.50
CA ASP A 641 2.18 -7.46 -61.68
C ASP A 641 3.07 -7.70 -60.43
N ILE A 642 3.80 -8.83 -60.37
CA ILE A 642 4.46 -9.39 -59.16
C ILE A 642 5.93 -9.92 -59.29
N THR A 643 6.56 -9.92 -60.47
CA THR A 643 7.69 -10.84 -60.80
C THR A 643 8.93 -10.83 -59.87
N ALA A 644 9.45 -9.67 -59.43
CA ALA A 644 10.81 -9.56 -58.86
C ALA A 644 10.99 -10.00 -57.39
N ARG A 645 9.93 -10.53 -56.78
CA ARG A 645 9.83 -10.92 -55.35
C ARG A 645 10.74 -12.09 -54.96
N LEU A 646 10.78 -13.13 -55.79
CA LEU A 646 11.25 -14.48 -55.44
C LEU A 646 12.76 -14.67 -55.16
N GLN A 647 13.64 -13.75 -55.57
CA GLN A 647 15.08 -13.96 -55.44
C GLN A 647 15.64 -13.56 -54.07
N ALA A 648 15.07 -12.52 -53.44
CA ALA A 648 15.66 -11.90 -52.26
C ALA A 648 15.18 -12.51 -50.93
N GLU A 649 14.27 -13.49 -50.98
CA GLU A 649 13.81 -14.27 -49.82
C GLU A 649 14.91 -15.17 -49.24
N ARG A 650 15.82 -15.70 -50.07
CA ARG A 650 16.86 -16.66 -49.63
C ARG A 650 18.00 -16.03 -48.83
N ALA A 651 18.42 -14.82 -49.15
CA ALA A 651 19.53 -14.14 -48.47
C ALA A 651 19.16 -13.72 -47.03
N LEU A 652 17.87 -13.52 -46.77
CA LEU A 652 17.36 -13.13 -45.45
C LEU A 652 17.57 -14.26 -44.42
N GLN A 653 17.32 -15.52 -44.81
CA GLN A 653 17.29 -16.67 -43.91
C GLN A 653 18.60 -16.89 -43.13
N ALA A 654 19.75 -16.93 -43.83
CA ALA A 654 21.06 -17.12 -43.20
C ALA A 654 21.48 -15.95 -42.28
N SER A 655 20.96 -14.73 -42.55
CA SER A 655 21.18 -13.58 -41.67
C SER A 655 20.40 -13.68 -40.35
N GLU A 656 19.25 -14.37 -40.34
CA GLU A 656 18.40 -14.50 -39.16
C GLU A 656 18.87 -15.61 -38.21
N GLU A 657 19.49 -16.67 -38.74
CA GLU A 657 20.11 -17.74 -37.93
C GLU A 657 21.31 -17.21 -37.12
N ARG A 658 22.19 -16.42 -37.75
CA ARG A 658 23.31 -15.73 -37.06
C ARG A 658 22.82 -14.78 -35.96
N LEU A 659 21.69 -14.10 -36.17
CA LEU A 659 21.10 -13.18 -35.20
C LEU A 659 20.66 -13.91 -33.93
N ARG A 660 20.00 -15.07 -34.08
CA ARG A 660 19.53 -15.92 -32.97
C ARG A 660 20.64 -16.28 -31.99
N ALA A 661 21.69 -16.95 -32.47
CA ALA A 661 22.77 -17.43 -31.62
C ALA A 661 23.40 -16.32 -30.75
N VAL A 662 23.76 -15.18 -31.35
CA VAL A 662 24.37 -14.07 -30.59
C VAL A 662 23.40 -13.53 -29.54
N THR A 663 22.12 -13.29 -29.87
CA THR A 663 21.16 -12.78 -28.88
C THR A 663 20.77 -13.80 -27.80
N ASP A 664 20.86 -15.10 -28.08
CA ASP A 664 20.57 -16.16 -27.10
C ASP A 664 21.63 -16.22 -25.99
N SER A 665 22.88 -15.83 -26.30
CA SER A 665 24.00 -15.78 -25.33
C SER A 665 23.92 -14.62 -24.32
N ILE A 666 23.07 -13.62 -24.58
CA ILE A 666 22.96 -12.40 -23.77
C ILE A 666 21.99 -12.64 -22.59
N PRO A 667 22.34 -12.23 -21.35
CA PRO A 667 21.46 -12.32 -20.18
C PRO A 667 20.36 -11.25 -20.19
N ALA A 668 19.62 -11.14 -21.29
CA ALA A 668 18.50 -10.23 -21.48
C ALA A 668 17.44 -10.85 -22.39
N SER A 669 16.16 -10.62 -22.09
CA SER A 669 15.03 -10.95 -22.96
C SER A 669 14.91 -9.92 -24.07
N ILE A 670 15.18 -10.33 -25.31
CA ILE A 670 15.19 -9.47 -26.50
C ILE A 670 14.01 -9.82 -27.41
N ILE A 671 13.17 -8.84 -27.74
CA ILE A 671 12.04 -8.97 -28.67
C ILE A 671 12.04 -7.78 -29.65
N GLU A 672 11.75 -8.04 -30.93
CA GLU A 672 11.43 -7.02 -31.95
C GLU A 672 9.94 -7.05 -32.25
N PHE A 673 9.33 -5.86 -32.24
CA PHE A 673 7.97 -5.62 -32.68
C PHE A 673 7.95 -4.67 -33.88
N ASP A 674 6.95 -4.80 -34.73
CA ASP A 674 6.61 -3.79 -35.75
C ASP A 674 5.68 -2.70 -35.18
N ALA A 675 5.15 -1.86 -36.07
CA ALA A 675 4.23 -0.78 -35.71
C ALA A 675 2.86 -1.28 -35.20
N ASP A 676 2.43 -2.47 -35.63
CA ASP A 676 1.17 -3.12 -35.24
C ASP A 676 1.34 -4.05 -34.02
N VAL A 677 2.54 -4.08 -33.44
CA VAL A 677 2.93 -4.82 -32.24
C VAL A 677 2.79 -6.34 -32.41
N ILE A 678 3.15 -6.79 -33.60
CA ILE A 678 3.33 -8.21 -33.93
C ILE A 678 4.79 -8.58 -33.67
N VAL A 679 5.03 -9.74 -33.05
CA VAL A 679 6.39 -10.23 -32.79
C VAL A 679 7.06 -10.59 -34.11
N ARG A 680 8.12 -9.85 -34.46
CA ARG A 680 8.97 -10.08 -35.64
C ARG A 680 10.29 -10.74 -35.32
N TYR A 681 10.67 -10.78 -34.04
CA TYR A 681 11.82 -11.51 -33.54
C TYR A 681 11.71 -11.71 -32.02
N LEU A 682 12.22 -12.83 -31.49
CA LEU A 682 12.50 -12.99 -30.07
C LEU A 682 13.67 -13.95 -29.83
N ASN A 683 14.56 -13.64 -28.87
CA ASN A 683 15.61 -14.56 -28.43
C ASN A 683 15.05 -15.63 -27.47
N ARG A 684 15.85 -16.65 -27.17
CA ARG A 684 15.47 -17.74 -26.27
C ARG A 684 15.12 -17.26 -24.87
N ARG A 685 15.85 -16.30 -24.32
CA ARG A 685 15.54 -15.69 -23.01
C ARG A 685 14.17 -15.02 -22.98
N ALA A 686 13.78 -14.34 -24.05
CA ALA A 686 12.43 -13.80 -24.19
C ALA A 686 11.35 -14.88 -24.35
N ALA A 687 11.64 -15.97 -25.05
CA ALA A 687 10.72 -17.10 -25.19
C ALA A 687 10.51 -17.83 -23.84
N GLU A 688 11.60 -18.10 -23.10
CA GLU A 688 11.60 -18.55 -21.71
C GLU A 688 10.76 -17.60 -20.82
N ALA A 689 11.01 -16.29 -20.90
CA ALA A 689 10.30 -15.25 -20.16
C ALA A 689 8.87 -14.95 -20.66
N LEU A 690 8.40 -15.64 -21.70
CA LEU A 690 7.00 -15.65 -22.17
C LEU A 690 6.31 -17.01 -21.94
N GLY A 691 7.03 -18.05 -21.52
CA GLY A 691 6.49 -19.40 -21.33
C GLY A 691 6.09 -20.12 -22.63
N VAL A 692 6.64 -19.71 -23.79
CA VAL A 692 6.28 -20.23 -25.12
C VAL A 692 7.51 -20.60 -25.94
N THR A 693 7.37 -21.45 -26.96
CA THR A 693 8.45 -21.65 -27.94
C THR A 693 8.56 -20.44 -28.86
N GLN A 694 9.76 -20.17 -29.40
CA GLN A 694 9.97 -19.07 -30.36
C GLN A 694 9.03 -19.21 -31.57
N GLU A 695 8.86 -20.43 -32.08
CA GLU A 695 7.96 -20.77 -33.20
C GLU A 695 6.50 -20.47 -32.89
N ALA A 696 6.04 -20.79 -31.68
CA ALA A 696 4.68 -20.49 -31.24
C ALA A 696 4.45 -18.99 -30.95
N ALA A 697 5.50 -18.18 -30.88
CA ALA A 697 5.46 -16.75 -30.59
C ALA A 697 5.51 -15.85 -31.84
N MET A 698 6.28 -16.25 -32.85
CA MET A 698 6.50 -15.47 -34.07
C MET A 698 5.20 -15.17 -34.83
N GLY A 699 5.07 -13.94 -35.34
CA GLY A 699 3.95 -13.54 -36.21
C GLY A 699 2.61 -13.30 -35.49
N LYS A 700 2.53 -13.53 -34.18
CA LYS A 700 1.37 -13.19 -33.34
C LYS A 700 1.46 -11.77 -32.80
N SER A 701 0.32 -11.16 -32.50
CA SER A 701 0.28 -9.91 -31.73
C SER A 701 0.76 -10.17 -30.30
N LEU A 702 1.31 -9.14 -29.66
CA LEU A 702 1.47 -9.12 -28.19
C LEU A 702 0.18 -9.53 -27.46
N ARG A 703 -1.01 -9.26 -28.04
CA ARG A 703 -2.33 -9.63 -27.49
C ARG A 703 -2.67 -11.14 -27.55
N ASP A 704 -1.97 -11.93 -28.36
CA ASP A 704 -2.22 -13.37 -28.52
C ASP A 704 -1.19 -14.24 -27.75
N LEU A 705 -0.13 -13.61 -27.23
CA LEU A 705 0.99 -14.25 -26.53
C LEU A 705 0.86 -14.22 -25.01
N MET A 706 -0.08 -13.44 -24.50
CA MET A 706 -0.32 -13.24 -23.06
C MET A 706 -1.78 -12.85 -22.84
N PRO A 707 -2.32 -13.08 -21.62
CA PRO A 707 -3.66 -12.63 -21.25
C PRO A 707 -3.96 -11.18 -21.67
N LEU A 708 -5.15 -10.95 -22.23
CA LEU A 708 -5.52 -9.70 -22.90
C LEU A 708 -5.34 -8.45 -22.01
N ASN A 709 -5.58 -8.58 -20.70
CA ASN A 709 -5.36 -7.54 -19.70
C ASN A 709 -3.88 -7.09 -19.61
N ILE A 710 -2.93 -8.01 -19.79
CA ILE A 710 -1.50 -7.72 -19.78
C ILE A 710 -1.08 -6.97 -21.04
N ALA A 711 -1.55 -7.43 -22.21
CA ALA A 711 -1.22 -6.81 -23.49
C ALA A 711 -1.80 -5.38 -23.63
N VAL A 712 -2.98 -5.12 -23.04
CA VAL A 712 -3.55 -3.77 -22.91
C VAL A 712 -2.71 -2.88 -21.97
N LEU A 713 -2.14 -3.43 -20.88
CA LEU A 713 -1.27 -2.67 -19.98
C LEU A 713 0.08 -2.29 -20.62
N LEU A 714 0.57 -3.09 -21.59
CA LEU A 714 1.77 -2.78 -22.35
C LEU A 714 1.54 -1.72 -23.45
N GLU A 715 0.29 -1.37 -23.76
CA GLU A 715 -0.08 -0.50 -24.88
C GLU A 715 0.39 0.94 -24.76
N GLN A 716 0.39 1.53 -23.56
CA GLN A 716 1.03 2.84 -23.34
C GLN A 716 2.55 2.80 -23.57
N ARG A 717 3.20 1.66 -23.26
CA ARG A 717 4.66 1.53 -23.33
C ARG A 717 5.11 1.44 -24.79
N TYR A 718 4.50 0.56 -25.59
CA TYR A 718 4.84 0.47 -27.01
C TYR A 718 4.45 1.73 -27.79
N ARG A 719 3.32 2.39 -27.46
CA ARG A 719 2.94 3.65 -28.13
C ARG A 719 3.98 4.77 -27.97
N ARG A 720 4.68 4.86 -26.81
CA ARG A 720 5.80 5.81 -26.60
C ARG A 720 7.00 5.47 -27.48
N ALA A 721 7.36 4.18 -27.56
CA ALA A 721 8.43 3.72 -28.45
C ALA A 721 8.10 4.02 -29.93
N LEU A 722 6.85 3.80 -30.35
CA LEU A 722 6.37 4.13 -31.71
C LEU A 722 6.30 5.64 -31.97
N ALA A 723 6.17 6.48 -30.95
CA ALA A 723 6.31 7.94 -31.05
C ALA A 723 7.78 8.40 -31.19
N GLY A 724 8.77 7.49 -31.14
CA GLY A 724 10.18 7.82 -31.29
C GLY A 724 10.95 8.09 -30.00
N GLU A 725 10.34 7.84 -28.86
CA GLU A 725 10.96 7.97 -27.54
C GLU A 725 11.73 6.70 -27.18
N THR A 726 13.04 6.81 -26.93
CA THR A 726 13.79 5.78 -26.22
C THR A 726 13.55 5.96 -24.73
N PHE A 727 12.99 4.97 -24.05
CA PHE A 727 12.76 5.05 -22.60
C PHE A 727 12.92 3.69 -21.93
N VAL A 728 13.24 3.72 -20.64
CA VAL A 728 13.29 2.54 -19.78
C VAL A 728 11.97 2.44 -19.02
N TYR A 729 11.32 1.28 -19.07
CA TYR A 729 10.34 0.88 -18.05
C TYR A 729 11.07 0.07 -16.99
N GLU A 730 10.87 0.40 -15.73
CA GLU A 730 11.35 -0.39 -14.60
C GLU A 730 10.21 -0.60 -13.61
N GLY A 731 9.97 -1.85 -13.22
CA GLY A 731 8.81 -2.22 -12.41
C GLY A 731 8.54 -3.72 -12.42
N PRO A 732 7.39 -4.17 -11.89
CA PRO A 732 7.02 -5.58 -11.96
C PRO A 732 6.85 -6.04 -13.41
N SER A 733 7.21 -7.30 -13.67
CA SER A 733 6.92 -7.96 -14.94
C SER A 733 5.43 -8.23 -15.03
N ASN A 734 4.81 -7.80 -16.13
CA ASN A 734 3.38 -8.01 -16.31
C ASN A 734 3.00 -9.50 -16.49
N LEU A 735 3.98 -10.37 -16.79
CA LEU A 735 3.80 -11.81 -17.05
C LEU A 735 4.08 -12.67 -15.80
N PHE A 736 5.07 -12.24 -15.01
CA PHE A 736 5.57 -12.89 -13.80
C PHE A 736 5.61 -11.85 -12.69
N PRO A 737 4.46 -11.53 -12.04
CA PRO A 737 4.33 -10.39 -11.14
C PRO A 737 5.32 -10.39 -9.95
N GLU A 738 5.83 -11.57 -9.59
CA GLU A 738 6.86 -11.78 -8.57
C GLU A 738 8.27 -11.30 -8.98
N ARG A 739 8.49 -11.06 -10.27
CA ARG A 739 9.77 -10.57 -10.82
C ARG A 739 9.71 -9.10 -11.16
N HIS A 740 10.79 -8.38 -10.89
CA HIS A 740 10.99 -7.02 -11.39
C HIS A 740 11.88 -7.02 -12.63
N VAL A 741 11.44 -6.30 -13.67
CA VAL A 741 12.13 -6.21 -14.95
C VAL A 741 12.41 -4.76 -15.33
N GLN A 742 13.62 -4.54 -15.82
CA GLN A 742 14.02 -3.29 -16.47
C GLN A 742 13.96 -3.54 -17.97
N VAL A 743 12.89 -3.06 -18.61
CA VAL A 743 12.61 -3.23 -20.04
C VAL A 743 12.91 -1.91 -20.75
N THR A 744 14.04 -1.85 -21.44
CA THR A 744 14.38 -0.71 -22.30
C THR A 744 13.61 -0.83 -23.62
N TYR A 745 12.74 0.14 -23.90
CA TYR A 745 12.02 0.27 -25.16
C TYR A 745 12.80 1.20 -26.09
N VAL A 746 13.27 0.67 -27.22
CA VAL A 746 14.07 1.42 -28.19
C VAL A 746 13.29 1.60 -29.50
N PRO A 747 13.04 2.83 -29.96
CA PRO A 747 12.35 3.11 -31.22
C PRO A 747 13.18 2.55 -32.39
N ARG A 748 12.63 1.57 -33.10
CA ARG A 748 13.28 0.99 -34.27
C ARG A 748 13.04 1.91 -35.46
N ARG A 749 14.09 2.61 -35.89
CA ARG A 749 14.02 3.54 -37.03
C ARG A 749 14.29 2.82 -38.34
N GLY A 750 13.49 3.13 -39.36
CA GLY A 750 13.66 2.66 -40.73
C GLY A 750 14.75 3.41 -41.48
N LEU A 751 14.97 3.01 -42.74
CA LEU A 751 16.02 3.57 -43.61
C LEU A 751 15.77 5.04 -44.05
N ALA A 752 14.76 5.74 -43.51
CA ALA A 752 14.58 7.18 -43.65
C ALA A 752 14.43 7.92 -42.29
N GLY A 753 14.68 7.25 -41.16
CA GLY A 753 14.61 7.83 -39.81
C GLY A 753 13.23 7.80 -39.14
N GLU A 754 12.20 7.37 -39.88
CA GLU A 754 10.84 7.08 -39.42
C GLU A 754 10.82 5.93 -38.43
N ILE A 755 9.88 5.89 -37.48
CA ILE A 755 9.75 4.73 -36.58
C ILE A 755 8.87 3.67 -37.25
N CYS A 756 9.38 2.44 -37.32
CA CYS A 756 8.73 1.31 -37.99
C CYS A 756 8.51 0.10 -37.05
N GLY A 757 8.66 0.31 -35.74
CA GLY A 757 8.57 -0.71 -34.70
C GLY A 757 9.42 -0.34 -33.49
N PHE A 758 9.73 -1.31 -32.64
CA PHE A 758 10.60 -1.11 -31.48
C PHE A 758 11.26 -2.41 -31.02
N TYR A 759 12.38 -2.26 -30.32
CA TYR A 759 13.00 -3.35 -29.56
C TYR A 759 12.61 -3.23 -28.09
N THR A 760 12.49 -4.38 -27.42
CA THR A 760 12.48 -4.45 -25.95
C THR A 760 13.67 -5.26 -25.47
N PHE A 761 14.48 -4.67 -24.59
CA PHE A 761 15.57 -5.35 -23.88
C PHE A 761 15.18 -5.46 -22.41
N GLY A 762 14.70 -6.62 -21.98
CA GLY A 762 14.28 -6.89 -20.61
C GLY A 762 15.37 -7.59 -19.80
N TYR A 763 15.90 -6.90 -18.78
CA TYR A 763 16.73 -7.53 -17.75
C TYR A 763 15.85 -7.93 -16.56
N ASP A 764 16.05 -9.12 -16.02
CA ASP A 764 15.54 -9.45 -14.68
C ASP A 764 16.43 -8.70 -13.67
N VAL A 765 15.86 -7.68 -13.03
CA VAL A 765 16.53 -6.84 -12.04
C VAL A 765 16.04 -7.17 -10.63
N THR A 766 15.34 -8.29 -10.44
CA THR A 766 14.74 -8.66 -9.15
C THR A 766 15.78 -8.69 -8.04
N GLU A 767 16.94 -9.35 -8.22
CA GLU A 767 18.01 -9.35 -7.20
C GLU A 767 18.53 -7.94 -6.89
N ARG A 768 18.81 -7.14 -7.93
CA ARG A 768 19.38 -5.79 -7.74
C ARG A 768 18.38 -4.85 -7.07
N LEU A 769 17.11 -4.86 -7.50
CA LEU A 769 16.06 -4.07 -6.87
C LEU A 769 15.74 -4.61 -5.47
N VAL A 770 15.76 -5.91 -5.21
CA VAL A 770 15.64 -6.45 -3.85
C VAL A 770 16.81 -5.98 -2.99
N ALA A 771 18.04 -5.95 -3.48
CA ALA A 771 19.21 -5.44 -2.75
C ALA A 771 19.12 -3.93 -2.50
N GLU A 772 18.87 -3.10 -3.52
CA GLU A 772 18.73 -1.64 -3.37
C GLU A 772 17.50 -1.26 -2.52
N ARG A 773 16.39 -2.00 -2.65
CA ARG A 773 15.22 -1.85 -1.78
C ARG A 773 15.45 -2.39 -0.38
N ALA A 774 16.26 -3.43 -0.18
CA ALA A 774 16.62 -3.91 1.16
C ALA A 774 17.57 -2.95 1.85
N LEU A 775 18.53 -2.34 1.14
CA LEU A 775 19.38 -1.27 1.67
C LEU A 775 18.50 -0.06 2.06
N ARG A 776 17.66 0.41 1.14
CA ARG A 776 16.75 1.53 1.41
C ARG A 776 15.73 1.22 2.52
N ALA A 777 15.16 0.03 2.53
CA ALA A 777 14.27 -0.43 3.61
C ALA A 777 15.02 -0.59 4.93
N SER A 778 16.31 -0.93 4.92
CA SER A 778 17.18 -0.99 6.11
C SER A 778 17.48 0.41 6.64
N GLU A 779 17.73 1.39 5.77
CA GLU A 779 17.90 2.81 6.14
C GLU A 779 16.57 3.44 6.64
N GLU A 780 15.45 3.17 5.97
CA GLU A 780 14.12 3.63 6.38
C GLU A 780 13.64 2.88 7.65
N ARG A 781 14.00 1.59 7.83
CA ARG A 781 13.87 0.81 9.09
C ARG A 781 14.66 1.46 10.21
N MET A 782 15.96 1.73 10.01
CA MET A 782 16.81 2.40 11.00
C MET A 782 16.20 3.73 11.44
N ARG A 783 15.79 4.56 10.49
CA ARG A 783 15.20 5.88 10.76
C ARG A 783 13.87 5.75 11.50
N THR A 784 13.01 4.83 11.10
CA THR A 784 11.71 4.59 11.76
C THR A 784 11.89 4.06 13.18
N VAL A 785 12.80 3.10 13.41
CA VAL A 785 13.16 2.62 14.76
C VAL A 785 13.61 3.78 15.64
N ALA A 786 14.55 4.59 15.14
CA ALA A 786 15.11 5.71 15.89
C ALA A 786 14.09 6.82 16.17
N ASP A 787 13.21 7.14 15.22
CA ASP A 787 12.16 8.16 15.38
C ASP A 787 11.02 7.71 16.30
N MET A 788 10.88 6.40 16.57
CA MET A 788 9.91 5.84 17.54
C MET A 788 10.40 5.81 19.00
N VAL A 789 11.71 5.95 19.26
CA VAL A 789 12.22 5.94 20.64
C VAL A 789 11.85 7.26 21.32
N PRO A 790 11.31 7.28 22.56
CA PRO A 790 10.93 8.50 23.28
C PRO A 790 12.14 9.26 23.86
N GLY A 791 13.17 9.51 23.03
CA GLY A 791 14.35 10.28 23.36
C GLY A 791 15.13 10.70 22.11
N GLY A 792 15.91 11.78 22.24
CA GLY A 792 16.77 12.28 21.18
C GLY A 792 17.97 11.36 20.94
N ILE A 793 18.07 10.79 19.74
CA ILE A 793 19.18 9.97 19.27
C ILE A 793 20.02 10.78 18.28
N THR A 794 21.34 10.73 18.42
CA THR A 794 22.28 11.20 17.38
C THR A 794 23.47 10.25 17.26
N TYR A 795 24.06 10.16 16.07
CA TYR A 795 25.36 9.52 15.87
C TYR A 795 26.37 10.54 15.36
N VAL A 796 27.57 10.50 15.95
CA VAL A 796 28.67 11.42 15.70
C VAL A 796 29.89 10.60 15.28
N ASP A 797 30.59 11.03 14.24
CA ASP A 797 31.81 10.36 13.77
C ASP A 797 33.07 10.74 14.57
N ARG A 798 34.22 10.18 14.16
CA ARG A 798 35.55 10.46 14.71
C ARG A 798 36.00 11.91 14.54
N ASP A 799 35.51 12.62 13.52
CA ASP A 799 35.77 14.04 13.26
C ASP A 799 34.87 14.97 14.10
N ARG A 800 34.16 14.42 15.10
CA ARG A 800 33.19 15.12 15.95
C ARG A 800 32.04 15.73 15.16
N ARG A 801 31.67 15.17 14.00
CA ARG A 801 30.57 15.64 13.12
C ARG A 801 29.31 14.79 13.29
N MET A 802 28.17 15.48 13.40
CA MET A 802 26.86 14.84 13.56
C MET A 802 26.40 14.26 12.23
N ARG A 803 26.35 12.94 12.10
CA ARG A 803 25.99 12.24 10.84
C ARG A 803 24.54 11.75 10.81
N PHE A 804 23.94 11.54 11.98
CA PHE A 804 22.52 11.18 12.11
C PHE A 804 21.90 11.91 13.31
N VAL A 805 20.64 12.30 13.18
CA VAL A 805 19.78 12.81 14.25
C VAL A 805 18.38 12.25 14.02
N ASN A 806 17.74 11.73 15.07
CA ASN A 806 16.33 11.35 15.00
C ASN A 806 15.43 12.59 15.13
N ARG A 807 14.15 12.42 14.79
CA ARG A 807 13.12 13.45 14.86
C ARG A 807 12.99 14.06 16.26
N ILE A 808 13.02 13.23 17.31
CA ILE A 808 12.86 13.68 18.70
C ILE A 808 14.00 14.61 19.13
N PHE A 809 15.23 14.34 18.69
CA PHE A 809 16.38 15.24 18.91
C PHE A 809 16.15 16.61 18.27
N LEU A 810 15.64 16.65 17.03
CA LEU A 810 15.32 17.90 16.31
C LEU A 810 14.19 18.68 17.01
N GLU A 811 13.11 18.02 17.41
CA GLU A 811 11.98 18.66 18.11
C GLU A 811 12.38 19.24 19.48
N TRP A 812 13.28 18.58 20.23
CA TRP A 812 13.73 19.06 21.52
C TRP A 812 14.79 20.17 21.42
N SER A 813 15.74 20.02 20.49
CA SER A 813 16.77 21.02 20.19
C SER A 813 16.20 22.31 19.58
N GLY A 814 15.12 22.20 18.80
CA GLY A 814 14.58 23.32 18.03
C GLY A 814 15.40 23.63 16.76
N LEU A 815 16.29 22.73 16.35
CA LEU A 815 17.16 22.85 15.18
C LEU A 815 16.58 22.06 14.00
N ARG A 816 16.89 22.47 12.77
CA ARG A 816 16.55 21.71 11.55
C ARG A 816 17.64 20.72 11.16
N ALA A 817 17.28 19.67 10.42
CA ALA A 817 18.24 18.68 9.96
C ALA A 817 19.36 19.31 9.09
N GLU A 818 19.03 20.28 8.23
CA GLU A 818 20.00 21.03 7.41
C GLU A 818 21.03 21.85 8.23
N GLU A 819 20.70 22.17 9.48
CA GLU A 819 21.52 23.01 10.36
C GLU A 819 22.48 22.19 11.22
N VAL A 820 22.30 20.87 11.26
CA VAL A 820 22.99 19.95 12.18
C VAL A 820 23.78 18.87 11.44
N ILE A 821 23.19 18.21 10.43
CA ILE A 821 23.84 17.08 9.76
C ILE A 821 25.07 17.55 8.97
N GLY A 822 26.20 16.88 9.18
CA GLY A 822 27.51 17.20 8.60
C GLY A 822 28.31 18.26 9.35
N ARG A 823 27.71 18.99 10.30
CA ARG A 823 28.41 19.98 11.13
C ARG A 823 29.06 19.33 12.34
N SER A 824 30.12 19.95 12.86
CA SER A 824 30.77 19.54 14.10
C SER A 824 29.93 19.91 15.32
N LEU A 825 30.11 19.17 16.42
CA LEU A 825 29.45 19.45 17.70
C LEU A 825 29.72 20.88 18.20
N GLU A 826 30.91 21.43 17.94
CA GLU A 826 31.26 22.79 18.33
C GLU A 826 30.54 23.84 17.48
N GLU A 827 30.39 23.61 16.16
CA GLU A 827 29.58 24.45 15.26
C GLU A 827 28.08 24.41 15.61
N VAL A 828 27.56 23.29 16.14
CA VAL A 828 26.14 23.09 16.47
C VAL A 828 25.78 23.61 17.86
N PHE A 829 26.62 23.35 18.87
CA PHE A 829 26.34 23.75 20.25
C PHE A 829 26.99 25.08 20.66
N GLY A 830 28.04 25.53 19.96
CA GLY A 830 28.86 26.67 20.33
C GLY A 830 29.91 26.34 21.41
N PRO A 831 31.05 27.05 21.44
CA PRO A 831 32.23 26.67 22.22
C PRO A 831 31.97 26.57 23.73
N GLU A 832 31.20 27.49 24.33
CA GLU A 832 30.88 27.47 25.77
C GLU A 832 30.07 26.23 26.22
N ARG A 833 29.25 25.66 25.32
CA ARG A 833 28.48 24.44 25.57
C ARG A 833 29.30 23.21 25.23
N TYR A 834 30.08 23.27 24.16
CA TYR A 834 30.99 22.22 23.74
C TYR A 834 32.05 21.90 24.82
N ALA A 835 32.66 22.93 25.42
CA ALA A 835 33.65 22.78 26.50
C ALA A 835 33.10 22.07 27.76
N ARG A 836 31.77 21.99 27.95
CA ARG A 836 31.15 21.24 29.05
C ARG A 836 31.08 19.73 28.79
N ILE A 837 31.05 19.32 27.52
CA ILE A 837 30.98 17.91 27.13
C ILE A 837 32.31 17.36 26.62
N GLU A 838 33.25 18.18 26.15
CA GLU A 838 34.55 17.69 25.64
C GLU A 838 35.27 16.68 26.57
N PRO A 839 35.33 16.86 27.90
CA PRO A 839 35.94 15.85 28.79
C PRO A 839 35.18 14.52 28.81
N LEU A 840 33.86 14.54 28.62
CA LEU A 840 33.03 13.33 28.49
C LEU A 840 33.30 12.67 27.13
N LEU A 841 33.34 13.45 26.05
CA LEU A 841 33.61 12.96 24.70
C LEU A 841 34.99 12.32 24.59
N ALA A 842 36.01 12.88 25.25
CA ALA A 842 37.34 12.27 25.32
C ALA A 842 37.29 10.83 25.87
N MET A 843 36.58 10.60 26.98
CA MET A 843 36.37 9.26 27.53
C MET A 843 35.57 8.33 26.60
N VAL A 844 34.64 8.86 25.81
CA VAL A 844 33.90 8.06 24.81
C VAL A 844 34.80 7.66 23.63
N TYR A 845 35.66 8.55 23.14
CA TYR A 845 36.64 8.22 22.10
C TYR A 845 37.81 7.35 22.62
N GLU A 846 38.04 7.26 23.93
CA GLU A 846 38.83 6.19 24.58
C GLU A 846 38.13 4.82 24.59
N GLY A 847 36.86 4.75 24.15
CA GLY A 847 36.07 3.52 24.11
C GLY A 847 35.23 3.24 25.36
N ARG A 848 35.01 4.23 26.25
CA ARG A 848 34.16 4.07 27.44
C ARG A 848 32.69 4.40 27.13
N GLU A 849 31.78 3.52 27.52
CA GLU A 849 30.36 3.86 27.65
C GLU A 849 30.15 4.82 28.83
N LEU A 850 29.32 5.85 28.66
CA LEU A 850 28.92 6.77 29.73
C LEU A 850 27.39 6.82 29.85
N ASN A 851 26.86 6.84 31.08
CA ASN A 851 25.44 7.00 31.34
C ASN A 851 25.24 7.92 32.55
N LEU A 852 24.57 9.06 32.38
CA LEU A 852 24.55 10.17 33.34
C LEU A 852 23.28 11.03 33.25
N GLU A 853 22.79 11.50 34.40
CA GLU A 853 21.82 12.60 34.46
C GLU A 853 22.53 13.93 34.18
N SER A 854 21.99 14.74 33.27
CA SER A 854 22.51 16.09 33.02
C SER A 854 21.42 17.07 32.58
N THR A 855 21.60 18.36 32.87
CA THR A 855 20.78 19.43 32.29
C THR A 855 21.05 19.54 30.79
N SER A 856 19.99 19.64 29.97
CA SER A 856 20.16 19.76 28.51
C SER A 856 20.95 21.00 28.12
N LEU A 857 21.96 20.82 27.27
CA LEU A 857 22.80 21.90 26.73
C LEU A 857 21.98 22.97 25.99
N LEU A 858 20.88 22.56 25.35
CA LEU A 858 20.02 23.44 24.55
C LEU A 858 18.78 23.92 25.32
N ARG A 859 18.35 23.17 26.34
CA ARG A 859 17.14 23.41 27.14
C ARG A 859 17.48 23.40 28.63
N PRO A 860 18.03 24.49 29.22
CA PRO A 860 18.42 24.50 30.64
C PRO A 860 17.26 24.27 31.62
N ASP A 861 16.02 24.39 31.13
CA ASP A 861 14.76 24.02 31.79
C ASP A 861 14.55 22.50 31.97
N ARG A 862 15.33 21.66 31.27
CA ARG A 862 15.14 20.20 31.21
C ARG A 862 16.31 19.40 31.74
N VAL A 863 15.99 18.31 32.44
CA VAL A 863 16.92 17.26 32.86
C VAL A 863 16.78 16.07 31.92
N LEU A 864 17.90 15.60 31.37
CA LEU A 864 17.98 14.43 30.49
C LEU A 864 18.76 13.32 31.17
N GLN A 865 18.24 12.09 31.12
CA GLN A 865 19.08 10.91 31.25
C GLN A 865 19.82 10.73 29.92
N SER A 866 21.15 10.73 29.92
CA SER A 866 21.99 10.74 28.73
C SER A 866 22.97 9.57 28.71
N THR A 867 22.91 8.76 27.64
CA THR A 867 23.82 7.64 27.39
C THR A 867 24.68 7.93 26.16
N TYR A 868 25.97 7.59 26.24
CA TYR A 868 26.96 7.69 25.16
C TYR A 868 27.60 6.31 24.93
N LEU A 869 27.45 5.77 23.73
CA LEU A 869 27.85 4.42 23.32
C LEU A 869 28.88 4.50 22.17
N PRO A 870 30.17 4.22 22.40
CA PRO A 870 31.18 4.25 21.32
C PRO A 870 30.97 3.11 20.31
N GLN A 871 31.21 3.41 19.04
CA GLN A 871 31.22 2.45 17.94
C GLN A 871 32.66 2.13 17.52
N PHE A 872 32.98 0.86 17.39
CA PHE A 872 34.30 0.37 16.98
C PHE A 872 34.31 -0.13 15.52
N ASP A 873 35.48 -0.10 14.87
CA ASP A 873 35.75 -0.81 13.62
C ASP A 873 36.23 -2.26 13.86
N THR A 874 36.63 -2.94 12.77
CA THR A 874 37.15 -4.32 12.80
C THR A 874 38.50 -4.45 13.51
N ASP A 875 39.25 -3.35 13.63
CA ASP A 875 40.58 -3.31 14.27
C ASP A 875 40.51 -2.80 15.71
N GLY A 876 39.29 -2.57 16.23
CA GLY A 876 39.03 -2.14 17.60
C GLY A 876 39.22 -0.64 17.85
N GLN A 877 39.32 0.19 16.82
CA GLN A 877 39.41 1.65 16.95
C GLN A 877 38.02 2.29 16.97
N VAL A 878 37.87 3.41 17.69
CA VAL A 878 36.58 4.13 17.75
C VAL A 878 36.35 4.92 16.45
N LEU A 879 35.26 4.58 15.74
CA LEU A 879 34.77 5.25 14.53
C LEU A 879 33.91 6.50 14.83
N GLY A 880 33.33 6.54 16.02
CA GLY A 880 32.29 7.49 16.39
C GLY A 880 31.54 7.03 17.64
N TYR A 881 30.43 7.67 17.97
CA TYR A 881 29.57 7.26 19.08
C TYR A 881 28.09 7.59 18.82
N TYR A 882 27.22 6.79 19.43
CA TYR A 882 25.78 7.05 19.55
C TYR A 882 25.50 7.77 20.86
N TYR A 883 24.68 8.81 20.81
CA TYR A 883 24.07 9.45 21.97
C TYR A 883 22.59 9.12 21.99
N PHE A 884 22.08 8.82 23.18
CA PHE A 884 20.65 8.74 23.48
C PHE A 884 20.35 9.58 24.72
N GLY A 885 19.49 10.60 24.59
CA GLY A 885 19.01 11.41 25.69
C GLY A 885 17.49 11.34 25.81
N TYR A 886 16.93 11.02 26.99
CA TYR A 886 15.49 11.11 27.22
C TYR A 886 15.14 12.04 28.39
N ASP A 887 14.00 12.74 28.26
CA ASP A 887 13.59 13.84 29.13
C ASP A 887 12.93 13.31 30.41
N ILE A 888 13.66 13.40 31.52
CA ILE A 888 13.19 12.99 32.85
C ILE A 888 12.60 14.15 33.64
N THR A 889 12.46 15.35 33.06
CA THR A 889 11.88 16.52 33.73
C THR A 889 10.47 16.25 34.27
N PRO A 890 9.53 15.62 33.52
CA PRO A 890 8.20 15.29 34.05
C PRO A 890 8.25 14.31 35.23
N GLN A 891 9.19 13.36 35.22
CA GLN A 891 9.40 12.43 36.34
C GLN A 891 9.95 13.18 37.56
N LYS A 892 10.98 14.03 37.38
CA LYS A 892 11.60 14.78 38.47
C LYS A 892 10.63 15.80 39.09
N THR A 893 9.75 16.42 38.30
CA THR A 893 8.68 17.28 38.83
C THR A 893 7.60 16.48 39.57
N ALA A 894 7.18 15.32 39.06
CA ALA A 894 6.26 14.43 39.75
C ALA A 894 6.85 13.88 41.07
N GLU A 895 8.13 13.48 41.09
CA GLU A 895 8.84 13.09 42.30
C GLU A 895 8.94 14.24 43.31
N ALA A 896 9.24 15.47 42.86
CA ALA A 896 9.28 16.64 43.72
C ALA A 896 7.90 16.99 44.29
N GLU A 897 6.84 16.88 43.48
CA GLU A 897 5.45 17.05 43.91
C GLU A 897 5.03 15.97 44.91
N VAL A 898 5.32 14.69 44.67
CA VAL A 898 5.04 13.61 45.62
C VAL A 898 5.81 13.80 46.93
N ARG A 899 7.08 14.20 46.88
CA ARG A 899 7.85 14.55 48.10
C ARG A 899 7.23 15.75 48.83
N ARG A 900 6.77 16.78 48.11
CA ARG A 900 6.06 17.94 48.68
C ARG A 900 4.73 17.54 49.32
N LEU A 901 3.94 16.70 48.65
CA LEU A 901 2.65 16.20 49.12
C LEU A 901 2.80 15.28 50.33
N ASN A 902 3.81 14.41 50.34
CA ASN A 902 4.14 13.60 51.52
C ASN A 902 4.58 14.48 52.69
N ALA A 903 5.48 15.45 52.47
CA ALA A 903 5.88 16.39 53.51
C ALA A 903 4.75 17.33 53.98
N ASP A 904 3.68 17.54 53.20
CA ASP A 904 2.46 18.23 53.63
C ASP A 904 1.50 17.32 54.37
N LEU A 905 1.34 16.08 53.90
CA LEU A 905 0.57 15.04 54.58
C LEU A 905 1.15 14.71 55.95
N GLU A 906 2.46 14.54 56.08
CA GLU A 906 3.19 14.34 57.34
C GLU A 906 2.97 15.52 58.30
N ARG A 907 3.10 16.77 57.82
CA ARG A 907 2.79 17.97 58.63
C ARG A 907 1.33 18.03 59.06
N ARG A 908 0.39 17.65 58.20
CA ARG A 908 -1.05 17.63 58.51
C ARG A 908 -1.44 16.49 59.44
N VAL A 909 -0.80 15.32 59.32
CA VAL A 909 -0.92 14.19 60.25
C VAL A 909 -0.35 14.59 61.61
N ALA A 910 0.85 15.17 61.67
CA ALA A 910 1.45 15.66 62.92
C ALA A 910 0.59 16.72 63.62
N SER A 911 0.06 17.69 62.87
CA SER A 911 -0.89 18.69 63.39
C SER A 911 -2.15 18.03 63.96
N ARG A 912 -2.81 17.16 63.18
CA ARG A 912 -4.03 16.48 63.64
C ARG A 912 -3.80 15.55 64.82
N THR A 913 -2.66 14.86 64.88
CA THR A 913 -2.29 14.05 66.05
C THR A 913 -2.08 14.93 67.27
N SER A 914 -1.36 16.06 67.16
CA SER A 914 -1.17 17.00 68.26
C SER A 914 -2.48 17.66 68.72
N GLU A 915 -3.40 17.98 67.81
CA GLU A 915 -4.73 18.49 68.11
C GLU A 915 -5.59 17.45 68.86
N LEU A 916 -5.57 16.19 68.38
CA LEU A 916 -6.27 15.07 69.01
C LEU A 916 -5.70 14.74 70.38
N GLU A 917 -4.38 14.82 70.57
CA GLU A 917 -3.74 14.63 71.86
C GLU A 917 -4.05 15.75 72.86
N ALA A 918 -4.07 17.01 72.41
CA ALA A 918 -4.44 18.15 73.24
C ALA A 918 -5.89 18.03 73.70
N SER A 919 -6.82 17.83 72.75
CA SER A 919 -8.24 17.62 73.04
C SER A 919 -8.48 16.38 73.92
N ASN A 920 -7.71 15.30 73.75
CA ASN A 920 -7.76 14.14 74.63
C ASN A 920 -7.35 14.45 76.07
N ARG A 921 -6.28 15.25 76.26
CA ARG A 921 -5.79 15.68 77.57
C ARG A 921 -6.76 16.62 78.27
N GLU A 922 -7.38 17.54 77.54
CA GLU A 922 -8.45 18.40 78.05
C GLU A 922 -9.67 17.58 78.48
N LEU A 923 -10.10 16.60 77.67
CA LEU A 923 -11.22 15.71 77.99
C LEU A 923 -10.94 14.85 79.23
N GLU A 924 -9.69 14.42 79.45
CA GLU A 924 -9.25 13.72 80.66
C GLU A 924 -9.27 14.61 81.90
N ALA A 925 -8.71 15.82 81.81
CA ALA A 925 -8.71 16.78 82.91
C ALA A 925 -10.15 17.16 83.32
N PHE A 926 -11.01 17.40 82.33
CA PHE A 926 -12.44 17.65 82.52
C PHE A 926 -13.15 16.47 83.19
N ALA A 927 -12.99 15.25 82.66
CA ALA A 927 -13.62 14.05 83.23
C ALA A 927 -13.12 13.75 84.65
N TYR A 928 -11.85 14.01 84.96
CA TYR A 928 -11.30 13.86 86.30
C TYR A 928 -11.83 14.91 87.29
N SER A 929 -11.94 16.18 86.88
CA SER A 929 -12.53 17.23 87.72
C SER A 929 -13.99 16.92 88.02
N VAL A 930 -14.83 16.70 87.00
CA VAL A 930 -16.25 16.39 87.19
C VAL A 930 -16.44 15.17 88.11
N ALA A 931 -15.60 14.13 87.98
CA ALA A 931 -15.63 12.98 88.87
C ALA A 931 -15.19 13.29 90.31
N HIS A 932 -14.22 14.18 90.51
CA HIS A 932 -13.84 14.69 91.84
C HIS A 932 -14.98 15.49 92.49
N ASP A 933 -15.57 16.41 91.71
CA ASP A 933 -16.54 17.38 92.18
C ASP A 933 -17.90 16.72 92.47
N LEU A 934 -18.24 15.62 91.79
CA LEU A 934 -19.35 14.73 92.13
C LEU A 934 -19.07 13.82 93.34
N ARG A 935 -17.83 13.35 93.55
CA ARG A 935 -17.49 12.46 94.68
C ARG A 935 -17.58 13.17 96.03
N THR A 936 -17.31 14.47 96.07
CA THR A 936 -17.34 15.30 97.29
C THR A 936 -18.72 15.38 97.96
N PRO A 937 -19.81 15.81 97.30
CA PRO A 937 -21.14 15.83 97.91
C PRO A 937 -21.67 14.43 98.24
N LEU A 938 -21.33 13.39 97.46
CA LEU A 938 -21.74 12.02 97.76
C LEU A 938 -21.15 11.49 99.08
N ARG A 939 -19.88 11.81 99.37
CA ARG A 939 -19.25 11.52 100.67
C ARG A 939 -19.90 12.31 101.81
N ALA A 940 -20.28 13.57 101.58
CA ALA A 940 -21.00 14.37 102.57
C ALA A 940 -22.39 13.78 102.87
N ILE A 941 -23.15 13.35 101.87
CA ILE A 941 -24.48 12.74 102.05
C ILE A 941 -24.39 11.42 102.84
N ASP A 942 -23.44 10.54 102.53
CA ASP A 942 -23.22 9.31 103.32
C ASP A 942 -22.79 9.61 104.76
N GLY A 943 -21.85 10.55 104.94
CA GLY A 943 -21.36 10.98 106.25
C GLY A 943 -22.42 11.62 107.13
N PHE A 944 -23.23 12.56 106.61
CA PHE A 944 -24.33 13.16 107.37
C PHE A 944 -25.43 12.15 107.67
N SER A 945 -25.78 11.27 106.73
CA SER A 945 -26.75 10.19 106.97
C SER A 945 -26.27 9.23 108.06
N GLN A 946 -24.96 8.89 108.07
CA GLN A 946 -24.36 8.11 109.15
C GLN A 946 -24.37 8.84 110.50
N ALA A 947 -24.07 10.14 110.51
CA ALA A 947 -24.10 10.94 111.74
C ALA A 947 -25.51 11.00 112.34
N VAL A 948 -26.55 11.21 111.51
CA VAL A 948 -27.96 11.15 111.96
C VAL A 948 -28.29 9.79 112.56
N MET A 949 -27.92 8.68 111.89
CA MET A 949 -28.15 7.32 112.41
C MET A 949 -27.47 7.04 113.76
N LEU A 950 -26.30 7.64 114.02
CA LEU A 950 -25.49 7.38 115.22
C LEU A 950 -25.68 8.39 116.36
N GLN A 951 -26.18 9.59 116.08
CA GLN A 951 -26.17 10.73 117.03
C GLN A 951 -27.56 11.34 117.28
N SER A 952 -28.63 10.81 116.68
CA SER A 952 -30.00 11.28 116.97
C SER A 952 -30.35 11.06 118.45
N LYS A 953 -30.71 12.16 119.14
CA LYS A 953 -31.28 12.12 120.49
C LYS A 953 -32.74 11.68 120.51
N THR A 954 -33.41 11.72 119.37
CA THR A 954 -34.79 11.27 119.17
C THR A 954 -34.79 9.83 118.65
N PRO A 955 -35.66 8.93 119.12
CA PRO A 955 -35.75 7.57 118.56
C PRO A 955 -36.01 7.60 117.05
N ILE A 956 -35.09 7.04 116.28
CA ILE A 956 -35.24 6.85 114.84
C ILE A 956 -36.12 5.63 114.62
N ASP A 957 -37.35 5.84 114.15
CA ASP A 957 -38.24 4.74 113.76
C ASP A 957 -37.65 3.92 112.61
N ASP A 958 -38.11 2.68 112.44
CA ASP A 958 -37.51 1.74 111.49
C ASP A 958 -37.71 2.17 110.02
N HIS A 959 -38.72 3.00 109.71
CA HIS A 959 -38.95 3.53 108.37
C HIS A 959 -37.94 4.66 108.05
N MET A 960 -37.68 5.55 109.01
CA MET A 960 -36.64 6.58 108.94
C MET A 960 -35.25 5.94 108.86
N ARG A 961 -34.98 4.88 109.65
CA ARG A 961 -33.72 4.12 109.58
C ARG A 961 -33.52 3.48 108.21
N GLN A 962 -34.51 2.74 107.71
CA GLN A 962 -34.46 2.11 106.39
C GLN A 962 -34.30 3.15 105.27
N SER A 963 -34.89 4.34 105.42
CA SER A 963 -34.74 5.45 104.48
C SER A 963 -33.31 6.01 104.46
N LEU A 964 -32.70 6.23 105.63
CA LEU A 964 -31.30 6.64 105.74
C LEU A 964 -30.35 5.58 105.16
N GLU A 965 -30.56 4.30 105.47
CA GLU A 965 -29.78 3.19 104.91
C GLU A 965 -29.86 3.14 103.38
N ARG A 966 -31.04 3.38 102.79
CA ARG A 966 -31.23 3.49 101.34
C ARG A 966 -30.46 4.68 100.73
N VAL A 967 -30.48 5.84 101.37
CA VAL A 967 -29.74 7.06 100.93
C VAL A 967 -28.23 6.84 101.00
N ARG A 968 -27.74 6.24 102.08
CA ARG A 968 -26.33 5.86 102.24
C ARG A 968 -25.87 4.90 101.16
N ALA A 969 -26.60 3.79 101.00
CA ALA A 969 -26.30 2.79 99.98
C ALA A 969 -26.41 3.35 98.55
N ALA A 970 -27.29 4.32 98.29
CA ALA A 970 -27.34 5.02 97.00
C ALA A 970 -26.10 5.90 96.77
N SER A 971 -25.68 6.66 97.78
CA SER A 971 -24.52 7.55 97.71
C SER A 971 -23.22 6.78 97.51
N GLN A 972 -23.04 5.68 98.25
CA GLN A 972 -21.90 4.76 98.11
C GLN A 972 -21.87 4.07 96.74
N ARG A 973 -23.02 3.59 96.23
CA ARG A 973 -23.11 3.04 94.85
C ARG A 973 -22.71 4.08 93.80
N MET A 974 -23.15 5.32 93.95
CA MET A 974 -22.84 6.39 92.99
C MET A 974 -21.36 6.79 93.02
N GLY A 975 -20.75 6.82 94.21
CA GLY A 975 -19.30 7.02 94.36
C GLY A 975 -18.49 5.92 93.65
N GLN A 976 -18.81 4.65 93.90
CA GLN A 976 -18.14 3.53 93.21
C GLN A 976 -18.37 3.57 91.69
N MET A 977 -19.57 3.95 91.23
CA MET A 977 -19.87 4.06 89.80
C MET A 977 -19.01 5.12 89.09
N ILE A 978 -18.70 6.23 89.76
CA ILE A 978 -17.78 7.26 89.27
C ILE A 978 -16.33 6.73 89.21
N ASP A 979 -15.89 6.00 90.24
CA ASP A 979 -14.54 5.42 90.28
C ASP A 979 -14.35 4.32 89.22
N ASP A 980 -15.38 3.50 88.97
CA ASP A 980 -15.40 2.48 87.91
C ASP A 980 -15.36 3.11 86.50
N LEU A 981 -16.07 4.23 86.29
CA LEU A 981 -16.00 5.00 85.03
C LEU A 981 -14.60 5.55 84.76
N LEU A 982 -13.94 6.12 85.79
CA LEU A 982 -12.57 6.62 85.67
C LEU A 982 -11.56 5.50 85.35
N ARG A 983 -11.74 4.30 85.94
CA ARG A 983 -10.94 3.11 85.58
C ARG A 983 -11.11 2.76 84.10
N LEU A 984 -12.35 2.67 83.62
CA LEU A 984 -12.67 2.32 82.23
C LEU A 984 -12.15 3.33 81.20
N ALA A 985 -12.09 4.63 81.56
CA ALA A 985 -11.46 5.66 80.73
C ALA A 985 -9.94 5.44 80.59
N ARG A 986 -9.23 5.26 81.72
CA ARG A 986 -7.76 5.13 81.80
C ARG A 986 -7.20 3.92 81.03
N VAL A 987 -7.90 2.78 81.09
CA VAL A 987 -7.53 1.51 80.40
C VAL A 987 -7.20 1.69 78.91
N THR A 988 -7.80 2.70 78.27
CA THR A 988 -7.65 2.96 76.83
C THR A 988 -6.34 3.66 76.42
N ARG A 989 -5.61 4.33 77.33
CA ARG A 989 -4.63 5.38 76.94
C ARG A 989 -3.19 5.23 77.45
N GLY A 990 -2.95 4.59 78.60
CA GLY A 990 -1.57 4.33 79.06
C GLY A 990 -0.87 3.29 78.18
N GLU A 991 0.44 3.42 77.92
CA GLU A 991 1.24 2.46 77.13
C GLU A 991 0.98 1.00 77.55
N MET A 992 0.85 0.09 76.57
CA MET A 992 0.67 -1.33 76.83
C MET A 992 2.03 -2.03 76.81
N ARG A 993 2.44 -2.66 77.93
CA ARG A 993 3.73 -3.35 78.02
C ARG A 993 3.52 -4.85 77.97
N ARG A 994 3.46 -5.38 76.74
CA ARG A 994 3.31 -6.82 76.51
C ARG A 994 4.55 -7.59 76.95
N GLN A 995 4.32 -8.63 77.72
CA GLN A 995 5.29 -9.65 78.10
C GLN A 995 4.56 -10.99 78.25
N ASP A 996 5.27 -12.08 78.43
CA ASP A 996 4.65 -13.34 78.78
C ASP A 996 4.27 -13.35 80.27
N VAL A 997 3.01 -13.69 80.56
CA VAL A 997 2.42 -13.68 81.90
C VAL A 997 1.89 -15.08 82.22
N ASP A 998 2.23 -15.60 83.39
CA ASP A 998 1.64 -16.85 83.90
C ASP A 998 0.22 -16.57 84.40
N LEU A 999 -0.77 -16.93 83.57
CA LEU A 999 -2.19 -16.77 83.86
C LEU A 999 -2.68 -17.78 84.90
N SER A 1000 -1.98 -18.90 85.09
CA SER A 1000 -2.27 -19.89 86.13
C SER A 1000 -1.90 -19.37 87.51
N GLN A 1001 -0.73 -18.76 87.66
CA GLN A 1001 -0.31 -18.06 88.88
C GLN A 1001 -1.27 -16.91 89.19
N LEU A 1002 -1.56 -16.07 88.19
CA LEU A 1002 -2.49 -14.94 88.32
C LEU A 1002 -3.89 -15.39 88.80
N ALA A 1003 -4.40 -16.50 88.25
CA ALA A 1003 -5.67 -17.08 88.69
C ALA A 1003 -5.62 -17.63 90.13
N GLN A 1004 -4.50 -18.24 90.53
CA GLN A 1004 -4.30 -18.76 91.88
C GLN A 1004 -4.28 -17.63 92.93
N GLU A 1005 -3.51 -16.56 92.70
CA GLU A 1005 -3.39 -15.42 93.63
C GLU A 1005 -4.75 -14.73 93.88
N ILE A 1006 -5.53 -14.53 92.82
CA ILE A 1006 -6.85 -13.89 92.88
C ILE A 1006 -7.87 -14.79 93.59
N LEU A 1007 -7.92 -16.09 93.27
CA LEU A 1007 -8.84 -17.03 93.92
C LEU A 1007 -8.47 -17.30 95.38
N PHE A 1008 -7.18 -17.35 95.72
CA PHE A 1008 -6.70 -17.45 97.11
C PHE A 1008 -7.13 -16.24 97.94
N THR A 1009 -7.02 -15.03 97.38
CA THR A 1009 -7.49 -13.78 98.01
C THR A 1009 -9.01 -13.81 98.24
N LEU A 1010 -9.80 -14.27 97.27
CA LEU A 1010 -11.25 -14.44 97.40
C LEU A 1010 -11.62 -15.51 98.44
N GLN A 1011 -10.85 -16.59 98.54
CA GLN A 1011 -11.05 -17.64 99.54
C GLN A 1011 -10.72 -17.16 100.97
N GLN A 1012 -9.70 -16.32 101.15
CA GLN A 1012 -9.42 -15.66 102.44
C GLN A 1012 -10.53 -14.69 102.87
N ALA A 1013 -11.27 -14.09 101.92
CA ALA A 1013 -12.39 -13.21 102.23
C ALA A 1013 -13.66 -13.97 102.67
N GLU A 1014 -13.86 -15.23 102.25
CA GLU A 1014 -14.95 -16.09 102.70
C GLU A 1014 -14.47 -17.48 103.21
N PRO A 1015 -13.64 -17.60 104.29
CA PRO A 1015 -12.94 -18.85 104.63
C PRO A 1015 -13.83 -20.06 104.97
N ARG A 1016 -15.10 -19.82 105.32
CA ARG A 1016 -16.08 -20.88 105.61
C ARG A 1016 -16.71 -21.49 104.34
N ARG A 1017 -16.37 -20.96 103.16
CA ARG A 1017 -16.99 -21.33 101.89
C ARG A 1017 -16.12 -22.33 101.13
N GLN A 1018 -16.67 -23.52 100.89
CA GLN A 1018 -16.03 -24.55 100.09
C GLN A 1018 -16.34 -24.34 98.60
N VAL A 1019 -15.29 -24.28 97.78
CA VAL A 1019 -15.36 -24.14 96.32
C VAL A 1019 -14.33 -25.10 95.71
N GLU A 1020 -14.74 -25.89 94.71
CA GLU A 1020 -13.83 -26.70 93.90
C GLU A 1020 -13.13 -25.76 92.90
N LEU A 1021 -11.80 -25.65 92.97
CA LEU A 1021 -10.99 -24.75 92.15
C LEU A 1021 -10.06 -25.57 91.24
N ASN A 1022 -10.36 -25.59 89.93
CA ASN A 1022 -9.59 -26.35 88.95
C ASN A 1022 -8.87 -25.39 88.01
N ILE A 1023 -7.57 -25.18 88.25
CA ILE A 1023 -6.72 -24.26 87.50
C ILE A 1023 -5.71 -25.08 86.70
N ALA A 1024 -5.76 -25.00 85.37
CA ALA A 1024 -4.76 -25.63 84.52
C ALA A 1024 -3.36 -25.06 84.83
N PRO A 1025 -2.30 -25.89 84.92
CA PRO A 1025 -0.95 -25.42 85.22
C PRO A 1025 -0.27 -24.76 84.01
N GLN A 1026 0.66 -23.83 84.27
CA GLN A 1026 1.60 -23.27 83.29
C GLN A 1026 0.96 -22.65 82.04
N VAL A 1027 -0.21 -22.01 82.19
CA VAL A 1027 -0.89 -21.32 81.09
C VAL A 1027 -0.28 -19.93 80.91
N LEU A 1028 0.64 -19.81 79.96
CA LEU A 1028 1.23 -18.53 79.57
C LEU A 1028 0.29 -17.76 78.61
N GLY A 1029 0.24 -16.43 78.75
CA GLY A 1029 -0.41 -15.52 77.82
C GLY A 1029 0.40 -14.26 77.60
N ASN A 1030 0.56 -13.85 76.34
CA ASN A 1030 1.31 -12.65 75.99
C ASN A 1030 0.43 -11.39 76.09
N GLY A 1031 0.77 -10.48 77.01
CA GLY A 1031 0.02 -9.25 77.24
C GLY A 1031 0.55 -8.41 78.39
N ASP A 1032 -0.19 -7.36 78.74
CA ASP A 1032 0.19 -6.43 79.81
C ASP A 1032 -0.23 -7.00 81.18
N PRO A 1033 0.69 -7.20 82.14
CA PRO A 1033 0.37 -7.84 83.42
C PRO A 1033 -0.70 -7.12 84.24
N ILE A 1034 -0.72 -5.78 84.20
CA ILE A 1034 -1.64 -4.96 85.00
C ILE A 1034 -3.05 -5.05 84.39
N LEU A 1035 -3.14 -5.00 83.07
CA LEU A 1035 -4.41 -5.15 82.36
C LEU A 1035 -4.94 -6.59 82.42
N LEU A 1036 -4.06 -7.59 82.33
CA LEU A 1036 -4.45 -9.00 82.48
C LEU A 1036 -4.89 -9.32 83.92
N HIS A 1037 -4.24 -8.77 84.95
CA HIS A 1037 -4.74 -8.85 86.33
C HIS A 1037 -6.17 -8.30 86.44
N ALA A 1038 -6.43 -7.11 85.87
CA ALA A 1038 -7.78 -6.54 85.86
C ALA A 1038 -8.81 -7.39 85.08
N VAL A 1039 -8.39 -8.15 84.05
CA VAL A 1039 -9.26 -9.13 83.38
C VAL A 1039 -9.61 -10.28 84.31
N PHE A 1040 -8.61 -10.90 84.95
CA PHE A 1040 -8.80 -12.06 85.82
C PHE A 1040 -9.57 -11.70 87.10
N GLU A 1041 -9.31 -10.54 87.70
CA GLU A 1041 -10.04 -10.00 88.85
C GLU A 1041 -11.54 -9.88 88.54
N ASN A 1042 -11.90 -9.39 87.34
CA ASN A 1042 -13.28 -9.26 86.91
C ASN A 1042 -13.94 -10.60 86.54
N LEU A 1043 -13.23 -11.52 85.86
CA LEU A 1043 -13.81 -12.81 85.47
C LEU A 1043 -13.93 -13.78 86.67
N LEU A 1044 -12.86 -13.95 87.45
CA LEU A 1044 -12.84 -14.82 88.63
C LEU A 1044 -13.67 -14.25 89.79
N GLY A 1045 -13.67 -12.92 89.98
CA GLY A 1045 -14.56 -12.25 90.93
C GLY A 1045 -16.04 -12.46 90.59
N ASN A 1046 -16.41 -12.44 89.30
CA ASN A 1046 -17.76 -12.79 88.88
C ASN A 1046 -18.07 -14.28 89.10
N ALA A 1047 -17.17 -15.20 88.72
CA ALA A 1047 -17.34 -16.64 88.96
C ALA A 1047 -17.53 -16.96 90.46
N TRP A 1048 -16.72 -16.34 91.33
CA TRP A 1048 -16.85 -16.45 92.79
C TRP A 1048 -18.17 -15.87 93.30
N LYS A 1049 -18.63 -14.75 92.75
CA LYS A 1049 -19.89 -14.12 93.16
C LYS A 1049 -21.12 -14.92 92.72
N PHE A 1050 -21.19 -15.36 91.47
CA PHE A 1050 -22.38 -16.03 90.91
C PHE A 1050 -22.51 -17.51 91.32
N THR A 1051 -21.45 -18.12 91.87
CA THR A 1051 -21.52 -19.46 92.50
C THR A 1051 -21.97 -19.43 93.97
N ARG A 1052 -22.14 -18.25 94.59
CA ARG A 1052 -22.40 -18.10 96.05
C ARG A 1052 -23.67 -18.80 96.56
N ARG A 1053 -24.65 -19.05 95.69
CA ARG A 1053 -25.90 -19.79 96.01
C ARG A 1053 -25.83 -21.31 95.72
N LYS A 1054 -24.67 -21.87 95.34
CA LYS A 1054 -24.52 -23.31 95.05
C LYS A 1054 -23.85 -24.05 96.22
N ALA A 1055 -24.50 -25.13 96.70
CA ALA A 1055 -24.00 -25.97 97.79
C ALA A 1055 -22.70 -26.74 97.46
N LYS A 1056 -22.41 -26.94 96.17
CA LYS A 1056 -21.11 -27.36 95.64
C LYS A 1056 -20.70 -26.38 94.54
N ALA A 1057 -20.07 -25.28 94.92
CA ALA A 1057 -19.55 -24.30 93.99
C ALA A 1057 -18.30 -24.86 93.28
N LYS A 1058 -18.19 -24.64 91.96
CA LYS A 1058 -17.03 -25.02 91.14
C LYS A 1058 -16.63 -23.87 90.24
N ILE A 1059 -15.34 -23.58 90.18
CA ILE A 1059 -14.72 -22.58 89.30
C ILE A 1059 -13.53 -23.23 88.61
N GLU A 1060 -13.40 -22.99 87.31
CA GLU A 1060 -12.40 -23.61 86.44
C GLU A 1060 -11.71 -22.56 85.57
N PHE A 1061 -10.39 -22.61 85.47
CA PHE A 1061 -9.60 -21.86 84.49
C PHE A 1061 -8.76 -22.84 83.65
N ARG A 1062 -8.89 -22.78 82.33
CA ARG A 1062 -8.15 -23.63 81.39
C ARG A 1062 -8.02 -22.98 80.02
N VAL A 1063 -7.13 -23.53 79.18
CA VAL A 1063 -7.25 -23.39 77.73
C VAL A 1063 -8.34 -24.36 77.24
N ALA A 1064 -9.13 -23.95 76.25
CA ALA A 1064 -10.14 -24.78 75.61
C ALA A 1064 -10.06 -24.61 74.08
N ASP A 1065 -10.14 -25.73 73.35
CA ASP A 1065 -10.23 -25.70 71.90
C ASP A 1065 -11.62 -25.24 71.46
N THR A 1066 -11.66 -24.31 70.50
CA THR A 1066 -12.90 -23.73 69.96
C THR A 1066 -12.86 -23.79 68.42
N PRO A 1067 -14.00 -23.65 67.72
CA PRO A 1067 -14.04 -23.65 66.25
C PRO A 1067 -13.16 -22.58 65.57
N THR A 1068 -12.70 -21.59 66.34
CA THR A 1068 -11.80 -20.50 65.90
C THR A 1068 -10.36 -20.65 66.43
N GLY A 1069 -9.99 -21.81 66.97
CA GLY A 1069 -8.68 -22.07 67.59
C GLY A 1069 -8.72 -22.13 69.13
N PRO A 1070 -7.57 -22.27 69.81
CA PRO A 1070 -7.49 -22.32 71.27
C PRO A 1070 -7.85 -20.97 71.90
N ALA A 1071 -8.59 -20.99 73.00
CA ALA A 1071 -8.99 -19.82 73.76
C ALA A 1071 -8.84 -20.05 75.28
N PHE A 1072 -8.54 -18.99 76.02
CA PHE A 1072 -8.55 -19.00 77.48
C PHE A 1072 -10.00 -19.01 77.98
N CYS A 1073 -10.33 -19.90 78.91
CA CYS A 1073 -11.69 -20.13 79.40
C CYS A 1073 -11.75 -20.02 80.93
N VAL A 1074 -12.59 -19.10 81.43
CA VAL A 1074 -13.01 -19.03 82.83
C VAL A 1074 -14.45 -19.52 82.95
N ARG A 1075 -14.68 -20.58 83.72
CA ARG A 1075 -15.98 -21.25 83.83
C ARG A 1075 -16.44 -21.38 85.28
N ASP A 1076 -17.74 -21.25 85.48
CA ASP A 1076 -18.42 -21.45 86.76
C ASP A 1076 -19.62 -22.41 86.64
N ASN A 1077 -20.10 -22.93 87.77
CA ASN A 1077 -21.33 -23.75 87.84
C ASN A 1077 -22.51 -23.02 88.54
N GLY A 1078 -22.47 -21.70 88.59
CA GLY A 1078 -23.30 -20.80 89.39
C GLY A 1078 -24.64 -20.44 88.75
N ALA A 1079 -24.98 -19.15 88.82
CA ALA A 1079 -26.28 -18.63 88.36
C ALA A 1079 -26.49 -18.83 86.86
N GLY A 1080 -25.51 -18.51 86.01
CA GLY A 1080 -25.69 -18.45 84.55
C GLY A 1080 -26.77 -17.43 84.12
N PHE A 1081 -26.93 -17.24 82.81
CA PHE A 1081 -27.89 -16.28 82.25
C PHE A 1081 -28.48 -16.81 80.94
N ASP A 1082 -29.46 -16.10 80.40
CA ASP A 1082 -30.07 -16.38 79.10
C ASP A 1082 -29.25 -15.76 77.96
N MET A 1083 -28.87 -16.59 76.98
CA MET A 1083 -28.07 -16.21 75.83
C MET A 1083 -28.76 -15.19 74.91
N ALA A 1084 -30.08 -15.00 74.99
CA ALA A 1084 -30.79 -13.91 74.31
C ALA A 1084 -30.23 -12.52 74.67
N TYR A 1085 -29.57 -12.38 75.83
CA TYR A 1085 -28.96 -11.13 76.29
C TYR A 1085 -27.43 -11.09 76.09
N ALA A 1086 -26.82 -12.11 75.48
CA ALA A 1086 -25.36 -12.21 75.33
C ALA A 1086 -24.74 -11.02 74.59
N SER A 1087 -25.44 -10.47 73.61
CA SER A 1087 -25.06 -9.26 72.86
C SER A 1087 -24.95 -7.99 73.72
N LYS A 1088 -25.55 -7.97 74.92
CA LYS A 1088 -25.52 -6.84 75.85
C LYS A 1088 -24.47 -6.98 76.96
N LEU A 1089 -23.88 -8.17 77.18
CA LEU A 1089 -22.95 -8.45 78.29
C LEU A 1089 -21.78 -7.47 78.41
N PHE A 1090 -21.24 -7.03 77.27
CA PHE A 1090 -20.03 -6.23 77.19
C PHE A 1090 -20.29 -4.72 77.09
N GLY A 1091 -21.57 -4.31 77.12
CA GLY A 1091 -21.93 -2.89 77.22
C GLY A 1091 -21.77 -2.35 78.65
N PRO A 1092 -21.36 -1.09 78.84
CA PRO A 1092 -21.28 -0.50 80.18
C PRO A 1092 -22.66 -0.43 80.85
N PHE A 1093 -22.68 -0.59 82.18
CA PHE A 1093 -23.87 -0.61 83.04
C PHE A 1093 -24.86 -1.77 82.79
N GLN A 1094 -24.56 -2.69 81.87
CA GLN A 1094 -25.46 -3.80 81.57
C GLN A 1094 -25.45 -4.84 82.70
N ARG A 1095 -26.64 -5.32 83.07
CA ARG A 1095 -26.85 -6.24 84.20
C ARG A 1095 -27.95 -7.24 83.87
N LEU A 1096 -27.68 -8.53 84.06
CA LEU A 1096 -28.65 -9.63 83.82
C LEU A 1096 -29.25 -10.21 85.11
N HIS A 1097 -28.80 -9.73 86.28
CA HIS A 1097 -29.33 -10.13 87.59
C HIS A 1097 -29.66 -8.91 88.46
N GLY A 1098 -30.67 -9.05 89.31
CA GLY A 1098 -31.16 -7.98 90.18
C GLY A 1098 -30.13 -7.51 91.23
N PRO A 1099 -30.18 -6.24 91.67
CA PRO A 1099 -29.29 -5.72 92.70
C PRO A 1099 -29.43 -6.42 94.06
N GLU A 1100 -30.60 -6.97 94.36
CA GLU A 1100 -30.86 -7.74 95.59
C GLU A 1100 -30.38 -9.19 95.49
N GLU A 1101 -30.07 -9.68 94.29
CA GLU A 1101 -29.51 -11.01 94.08
C GLU A 1101 -27.98 -11.03 94.11
N TYR A 1102 -27.38 -10.11 93.35
CA TYR A 1102 -25.95 -10.10 93.06
C TYR A 1102 -25.43 -8.67 92.89
N ALA A 1103 -24.62 -8.21 93.84
CA ALA A 1103 -24.03 -6.87 93.85
C ALA A 1103 -23.05 -6.63 92.67
N GLY A 1104 -22.92 -5.38 92.23
CA GLY A 1104 -21.99 -4.94 91.18
C GLY A 1104 -22.58 -3.95 90.18
N ASN A 1105 -21.72 -3.17 89.51
CA ASN A 1105 -22.12 -1.96 88.78
C ASN A 1105 -22.27 -2.13 87.25
N GLY A 1106 -22.06 -3.34 86.71
CA GLY A 1106 -22.19 -3.59 85.26
C GLY A 1106 -21.06 -3.03 84.38
N ILE A 1107 -19.94 -2.59 84.97
CA ILE A 1107 -18.78 -2.03 84.24
C ILE A 1107 -17.68 -3.08 84.01
N GLY A 1108 -17.63 -4.14 84.82
CA GLY A 1108 -16.55 -5.14 84.80
C GLY A 1108 -16.36 -5.84 83.44
N LEU A 1109 -17.43 -6.43 82.88
CA LEU A 1109 -17.33 -7.11 81.57
C LEU A 1109 -17.03 -6.16 80.41
N ALA A 1110 -17.53 -4.92 80.47
CA ALA A 1110 -17.16 -3.87 79.50
C ALA A 1110 -15.66 -3.50 79.59
N THR A 1111 -15.10 -3.51 80.81
CA THR A 1111 -13.67 -3.30 81.06
C THR A 1111 -12.85 -4.47 80.50
N VAL A 1112 -13.26 -5.72 80.76
CA VAL A 1112 -12.63 -6.93 80.19
C VAL A 1112 -12.63 -6.87 78.65
N HIS A 1113 -13.78 -6.60 78.03
CA HIS A 1113 -13.90 -6.49 76.58
C HIS A 1113 -12.96 -5.41 76.00
N ARG A 1114 -12.89 -4.24 76.63
CA ARG A 1114 -12.01 -3.14 76.24
C ARG A 1114 -10.52 -3.51 76.36
N ILE A 1115 -10.14 -4.29 77.37
CA ILE A 1115 -8.76 -4.80 77.54
C ILE A 1115 -8.42 -5.85 76.49
N ILE A 1116 -9.30 -6.84 76.29
CA ILE A 1116 -9.07 -7.95 75.35
C ILE A 1116 -9.00 -7.45 73.91
N ALA A 1117 -9.92 -6.55 73.50
CA ALA A 1117 -9.86 -5.90 72.20
C ALA A 1117 -8.57 -5.09 72.00
N ARG A 1118 -8.07 -4.42 73.06
CA ARG A 1118 -6.79 -3.69 73.02
C ARG A 1118 -5.57 -4.61 72.89
N HIS A 1119 -5.67 -5.87 73.33
CA HIS A 1119 -4.68 -6.91 73.04
C HIS A 1119 -4.83 -7.55 71.64
N GLY A 1120 -5.74 -7.04 70.78
CA GLY A 1120 -6.03 -7.65 69.49
C GLY A 1120 -6.79 -8.98 69.59
N GLY A 1121 -7.32 -9.31 70.76
CA GLY A 1121 -8.10 -10.52 71.02
C GLY A 1121 -9.61 -10.28 70.98
N ARG A 1122 -10.37 -11.37 71.13
CA ARG A 1122 -11.84 -11.37 71.22
C ARG A 1122 -12.28 -11.97 72.54
N ILE A 1123 -13.37 -11.48 73.14
CA ILE A 1123 -14.07 -12.16 74.24
C ILE A 1123 -15.52 -12.50 73.83
N TRP A 1124 -16.01 -13.64 74.30
CA TRP A 1124 -17.41 -14.06 74.23
C TRP A 1124 -17.77 -14.90 75.46
N ALA A 1125 -19.03 -15.34 75.54
CA ALA A 1125 -19.52 -16.15 76.65
C ALA A 1125 -20.54 -17.18 76.18
N GLU A 1126 -20.64 -18.27 76.92
CA GLU A 1126 -21.68 -19.30 76.81
C GLU A 1126 -22.26 -19.55 78.20
N ALA A 1127 -23.58 -19.52 78.35
CA ALA A 1127 -24.24 -19.74 79.64
C ALA A 1127 -25.62 -20.37 79.47
N ALA A 1128 -26.13 -20.92 80.57
CA ALA A 1128 -27.55 -21.26 80.67
C ALA A 1128 -28.03 -21.05 82.11
N VAL A 1129 -29.27 -20.60 82.26
CA VAL A 1129 -29.88 -20.27 83.56
C VAL A 1129 -29.80 -21.48 84.51
N ASN A 1130 -29.32 -21.23 85.73
CA ASN A 1130 -28.97 -22.17 86.79
C ASN A 1130 -27.88 -23.22 86.49
N ARG A 1131 -27.24 -23.19 85.31
CA ARG A 1131 -26.15 -24.12 84.91
C ARG A 1131 -24.75 -23.49 84.94
N GLY A 1132 -24.65 -22.19 85.22
CA GLY A 1132 -23.39 -21.43 85.24
C GLY A 1132 -23.06 -20.76 83.91
N ALA A 1133 -21.89 -20.15 83.83
CA ALA A 1133 -21.36 -19.48 82.64
C ALA A 1133 -19.91 -19.91 82.32
N SER A 1134 -19.51 -19.76 81.07
CA SER A 1134 -18.15 -19.92 80.56
C SER A 1134 -17.79 -18.69 79.73
N PHE A 1135 -16.78 -17.93 80.15
CA PHE A 1135 -16.26 -16.78 79.41
C PHE A 1135 -14.98 -17.20 78.69
N PHE A 1136 -14.95 -16.99 77.38
CA PHE A 1136 -13.85 -17.38 76.49
C PHE A 1136 -13.19 -16.13 75.93
N PHE A 1137 -11.85 -16.07 75.95
CA PHE A 1137 -11.12 -15.00 75.30
C PHE A 1137 -9.82 -15.44 74.64
N THR A 1138 -9.39 -14.68 73.64
CA THR A 1138 -8.08 -14.80 72.99
C THR A 1138 -7.23 -13.56 73.27
N LEU A 1139 -5.94 -13.63 72.95
CA LEU A 1139 -5.03 -12.48 72.87
C LEU A 1139 -4.44 -12.49 71.45
N GLY A 1140 -4.30 -11.33 70.82
CA GLY A 1140 -3.75 -11.22 69.46
C GLY A 1140 -2.21 -11.35 69.47
N PRO A 1141 -1.59 -11.77 68.34
CA PRO A 1141 -0.14 -11.86 68.24
C PRO A 1141 0.55 -10.50 68.49
N ASN A 1142 1.86 -10.54 68.74
CA ASN A 1142 2.68 -9.33 68.60
C ASN A 1142 2.68 -8.88 67.14
N ALA A 1143 2.70 -7.56 66.94
CA ALA A 1143 2.86 -6.87 65.67
C ALA A 1143 4.24 -6.22 65.60
#